data_AF-A0A1B9I4M0-F1
#
_entry.id   AF-A0A1B9I4M0-F1
#
_cell.length_a   1.000
_cell.length_b   1.000
_cell.length_c   1.000
_cell.angle_alpha   90.00
_cell.angle_beta   90.00
_cell.angle_gamma   90.00
#
_symmetry.space_group_name_H-M   'P 1'
#
loop_
_entity.id
_entity.type
_entity.pdbx_description
1 polymer ?
#
loop_
_entity_poly.entity_id
_entity_poly.type
_entity_poly.pdbx_seq_one_letter_code
_entity_poly.pdbx_strand_id
1 'polypeptide(L)'
;MVALTHPNIVDGWFREINDQWPGQAMTLKVKEILHTEKSLYQDVLVFESETFGNVLVLDGVIQCTERDEFSYQEMMAHLPLASHPNPENVLVVGGGDGGVIREVLKHKSVKKVTLVDIDEAVIRVSKQWLPIMSQCYSDSRVEVFIGDGFKFLPEHKNEYDAIITDSSDPVGPAEALFKAPYFQLLKEALKEDGHISTQAESLWCHLPLIKELKETCTKLFPVAKWGYTTIPTYPAGQIGIMVCSKDASRDVTVPLRAVPDTKYYNSDIHRAAFVIPEFGRAMLEDGVNIMPKFSGVRPGPASNQTTKKKVLLLGSGLVAPPAAEYITKHNHELTVACRTFATAEKLCANLPNATPMSVDVGSPDALRQAIKGHDVVVSLVPYTYHASVMEAALQEKAHVVTTSYVNPQMKALHQKFVDAGLICFNEIGVDPGVDHLWAIKTIDEVHKAGGKIKSFYSFCGGLPEPAASDNALGYKFSWSPVGVLMALNNDGKFYKDGKVAEVAGKDLMASAKPYYFTPAYNLVAYPNRDSSVFKEFYGLKDVENLVRGTMRFAGFCEVITAWKEMGLLDDTPRDDLAKDAGSITWLELIAKSVGVEAKEATVVEKLKSLKSFEKDSKILIGKFRQLGLFSSEKVSPRGSIMRSLSALLEEKCQFQEGEVDIVLLQHTFEIVNADGTEQTITSTLEAYGDRNGGHSAMARLVGVPCGVAVQFILEGALTTPGVLQPYDEPTCKLFRDRLEKEENITMIEKVI
;
A
#
# COMPACT_ATOMS: atom_id res chain seq x y z
N MET A 1 40.17 37.17 -5.19
CA MET A 1 39.61 36.01 -4.47
C MET A 1 38.65 35.32 -5.41
N VAL A 2 38.75 34.00 -5.56
CA VAL A 2 37.74 33.22 -6.30
C VAL A 2 36.47 33.28 -5.46
N ALA A 3 35.34 33.66 -6.05
CA ALA A 3 34.06 33.64 -5.34
C ALA A 3 33.76 32.21 -4.91
N LEU A 4 33.44 31.99 -3.63
CA LEU A 4 33.01 30.69 -3.16
C LEU A 4 31.70 30.31 -3.86
N THR A 5 31.51 29.02 -4.11
CA THR A 5 30.32 28.47 -4.76
C THR A 5 29.88 27.22 -4.03
N HIS A 6 28.58 26.94 -4.02
CA HIS A 6 28.03 25.75 -3.37
C HIS A 6 26.88 25.17 -4.22
N PRO A 7 26.77 23.84 -4.39
CA PRO A 7 25.72 23.24 -5.23
C PRO A 7 24.29 23.56 -4.79
N ASN A 8 24.04 23.72 -3.49
CA ASN A 8 22.72 24.08 -2.97
C ASN A 8 22.39 25.58 -3.09
N ILE A 9 23.32 26.39 -3.60
CA ILE A 9 23.11 27.81 -3.90
C ILE A 9 23.05 27.98 -5.41
N VAL A 10 21.83 28.11 -5.91
CA VAL A 10 21.52 28.38 -7.31
C VAL A 10 20.91 29.77 -7.36
N ASP A 11 21.13 30.54 -8.42
CA ASP A 11 20.50 31.87 -8.67
C ASP A 11 20.46 32.88 -7.49
N GLY A 12 21.43 32.79 -6.57
CA GLY A 12 21.51 33.65 -5.38
C GLY A 12 20.62 33.20 -4.21
N TRP A 13 20.05 32.00 -4.28
CA TRP A 13 19.20 31.41 -3.25
C TRP A 13 19.74 30.04 -2.81
N PHE A 14 19.92 29.90 -1.50
CA PHE A 14 20.08 28.61 -0.87
C PHE A 14 18.75 27.87 -0.89
N ARG A 15 18.78 26.56 -1.19
CA ARG A 15 17.62 25.68 -1.23
C ARG A 15 17.87 24.44 -0.39
N GLU A 16 17.09 24.29 0.68
CA GLU A 16 17.03 23.09 1.49
C GLU A 16 15.87 22.22 1.01
N ILE A 17 16.23 21.14 0.32
CA ILE A 17 15.30 20.16 -0.27
C ILE A 17 15.70 18.79 0.27
N ASN A 18 14.79 18.12 0.97
CA ASN A 18 15.08 16.83 1.62
C ASN A 18 13.84 15.92 1.58
N ASP A 19 14.04 14.62 1.41
CA ASP A 19 12.97 13.62 1.36
C ASP A 19 12.26 13.41 2.71
N GLN A 20 12.84 13.86 3.82
CA GLN A 20 12.20 13.83 5.14
C GLN A 20 10.97 14.75 5.25
N TRP A 21 10.91 15.84 4.47
CA TRP A 21 9.74 16.72 4.37
C TRP A 21 9.24 16.82 2.93
N PRO A 22 8.63 15.74 2.40
CA PRO A 22 8.32 15.62 0.99
C PRO A 22 7.38 16.73 0.52
N GLY A 23 7.71 17.32 -0.63
CA GLY A 23 6.93 18.38 -1.26
C GLY A 23 7.13 19.78 -0.65
N GLN A 24 8.06 19.95 0.29
CA GLN A 24 8.41 21.23 0.91
C GLN A 24 9.89 21.56 0.67
N ALA A 25 10.21 22.85 0.60
CA ALA A 25 11.58 23.35 0.53
C ALA A 25 11.67 24.67 1.31
N MET A 26 12.75 24.85 2.05
CA MET A 26 13.09 26.13 2.68
C MET A 26 14.13 26.84 1.81
N THR A 27 13.91 28.12 1.53
CA THR A 27 14.84 28.89 0.67
C THR A 27 15.20 30.21 1.31
N LEU A 28 16.50 30.51 1.36
CA LEU A 28 17.03 31.76 1.88
C LEU A 28 17.86 32.48 0.82
N LYS A 29 17.60 33.78 0.65
CA LYS A 29 18.38 34.61 -0.27
C LYS A 29 19.78 34.84 0.31
N VAL A 30 20.79 34.47 -0.46
CA VAL A 30 22.19 34.53 -0.06
C VAL A 30 22.74 35.90 -0.40
N LYS A 31 23.35 36.55 0.58
CA LYS A 31 24.14 37.77 0.40
C LYS A 31 25.59 37.43 0.04
N GLU A 32 26.22 36.54 0.80
CA GLU A 32 27.59 36.09 0.59
C GLU A 32 27.82 34.68 1.15
N ILE A 33 28.59 33.84 0.46
CA ILE A 33 29.07 32.57 1.01
C ILE A 33 30.33 32.87 1.84
N LEU A 34 30.31 32.54 3.13
CA LEU A 34 31.38 32.83 4.08
C LEU A 34 32.35 31.66 4.22
N HIS A 35 31.84 30.43 4.19
CA HIS A 35 32.62 29.21 4.37
C HIS A 35 32.03 28.05 3.57
N THR A 36 32.90 27.22 2.99
CA THR A 36 32.53 25.91 2.45
C THR A 36 33.69 24.95 2.70
N GLU A 37 33.38 23.80 3.27
CA GLU A 37 34.35 22.77 3.60
C GLU A 37 33.65 21.42 3.63
N LYS A 38 34.35 20.36 3.21
CA LYS A 38 33.92 18.99 3.48
C LYS A 38 34.76 18.42 4.62
N SER A 39 34.13 18.18 5.76
CA SER A 39 34.78 17.61 6.94
C SER A 39 34.96 16.09 6.79
N LEU A 40 35.43 15.43 7.85
CA LEU A 40 35.48 13.96 7.89
C LEU A 40 34.08 13.34 7.88
N TYR A 41 33.06 14.08 8.31
CA TYR A 41 31.72 13.53 8.56
C TYR A 41 30.67 14.08 7.60
N GLN A 42 30.77 15.34 7.19
CA GLN A 42 29.70 16.03 6.47
C GLN A 42 30.21 17.22 5.64
N ASP A 43 29.34 17.70 4.75
CA ASP A 43 29.51 18.98 4.07
C ASP A 43 29.12 20.13 5.00
N VAL A 44 29.96 21.15 5.11
CA VAL A 44 29.80 22.30 6.01
C VAL A 44 29.75 23.59 5.18
N LEU A 45 28.64 24.30 5.27
CA LEU A 45 28.40 25.57 4.59
C LEU A 45 28.01 26.64 5.62
N VAL A 46 28.64 27.81 5.51
CA VAL A 46 28.15 29.03 6.16
C VAL A 46 27.96 30.11 5.12
N PHE A 47 26.79 30.75 5.13
CA PHE A 47 26.53 31.92 4.30
C PHE A 47 25.83 33.02 5.10
N GLU A 48 26.07 34.27 4.71
CA GLU A 48 25.30 35.41 5.17
C GLU A 48 24.00 35.48 4.35
N SER A 49 22.87 35.45 5.04
CA SER A 49 21.54 35.67 4.47
C SER A 49 21.20 37.16 4.43
N GLU A 50 20.39 37.58 3.46
CA GLU A 50 19.89 38.95 3.36
C GLU A 50 19.05 39.37 4.59
N THR A 51 18.40 38.42 5.27
CA THR A 51 17.49 38.75 6.39
C THR A 51 17.57 37.80 7.59
N PHE A 52 18.42 36.77 7.58
CA PHE A 52 18.53 35.79 8.67
C PHE A 52 19.89 35.79 9.39
N GLY A 53 20.78 36.73 9.04
CA GLY A 53 22.16 36.75 9.55
C GLY A 53 22.96 35.60 8.97
N ASN A 54 23.95 35.12 9.72
CA ASN A 54 24.74 33.96 9.31
C ASN A 54 23.94 32.67 9.51
N VAL A 55 24.04 31.78 8.53
CA VAL A 55 23.33 30.50 8.48
C VAL A 55 24.36 29.38 8.42
N LEU A 56 24.27 28.43 9.36
CA LEU A 56 25.04 27.19 9.33
C LEU A 56 24.20 26.09 8.67
N VAL A 57 24.79 25.42 7.69
CA VAL A 57 24.18 24.32 6.94
C VAL A 57 25.12 23.13 6.99
N LEU A 58 24.57 21.96 7.32
CA LEU A 58 25.28 20.68 7.30
C LEU A 58 24.55 19.72 6.35
N ASP A 59 25.27 19.12 5.41
CA ASP A 59 24.72 18.24 4.37
C ASP A 59 23.48 18.79 3.66
N GLY A 60 23.43 20.11 3.48
CA GLY A 60 22.33 20.81 2.82
C GLY A 60 21.10 21.10 3.69
N VAL A 61 21.15 20.81 4.99
CA VAL A 61 20.10 21.06 5.98
C VAL A 61 20.49 22.22 6.88
N ILE A 62 19.60 23.19 7.10
CA ILE A 62 19.85 24.33 8.00
C ILE A 62 19.93 23.82 9.43
N GLN A 63 21.07 24.06 10.10
CA GLN A 63 21.24 23.72 11.51
C GLN A 63 20.91 24.90 12.41
N CYS A 64 21.21 26.13 12.00
CA CYS A 64 20.81 27.31 12.74
C CYS A 64 20.90 28.59 11.89
N THR A 65 20.14 29.60 12.30
CA THR A 65 20.30 30.97 11.82
C THR A 65 20.38 31.92 13.01
N GLU A 66 21.21 32.97 12.91
CA GLU A 66 21.33 33.96 13.99
C GLU A 66 20.00 34.67 14.31
N ARG A 67 19.06 34.70 13.35
CA ARG A 67 17.78 35.36 13.54
C ARG A 67 16.84 34.61 14.47
N ASP A 68 16.83 33.28 14.46
CA ASP A 68 15.79 32.48 15.13
C ASP A 68 16.28 31.29 15.96
N GLU A 69 17.60 31.03 16.01
CA GLU A 69 18.20 29.95 16.81
C GLU A 69 17.75 29.94 18.28
N PHE A 70 17.54 31.12 18.88
CA PHE A 70 17.23 31.25 20.30
C PHE A 70 15.97 30.47 20.71
N SER A 71 15.00 30.32 19.80
CA SER A 71 13.75 29.59 20.09
C SER A 71 14.01 28.09 20.31
N TYR A 72 14.92 27.52 19.52
CA TYR A 72 15.35 26.13 19.66
C TYR A 72 16.25 25.97 20.88
N GLN A 73 17.32 26.76 20.94
CA GLN A 73 18.39 26.60 21.92
C GLN A 73 17.88 26.81 23.35
N GLU A 74 17.02 27.81 23.57
CA GLU A 74 16.41 28.05 24.88
C GLU A 74 15.51 26.90 25.31
N MET A 75 14.68 26.37 24.41
CA MET A 75 13.74 25.30 24.74
C MET A 75 14.46 23.97 24.96
N MET A 76 15.45 23.64 24.12
CA MET A 76 16.25 22.43 24.24
C MET A 76 17.01 22.39 25.56
N ALA A 77 17.56 23.52 26.01
CA ALA A 77 18.27 23.61 27.28
C ALA A 77 17.33 23.73 28.50
N HIS A 78 16.30 24.56 28.43
CA HIS A 78 15.56 24.96 29.64
C HIS A 78 14.44 23.99 30.02
N LEU A 79 13.86 23.23 29.09
CA LEU A 79 12.87 22.21 29.42
C LEU A 79 13.41 21.18 30.45
N PRO A 80 14.56 20.53 30.23
CA PRO A 80 15.11 19.60 31.22
C PRO A 80 15.68 20.31 32.46
N LEU A 81 16.35 21.46 32.31
CA LEU A 81 17.08 22.10 33.42
C LEU A 81 16.18 22.89 34.39
N ALA A 82 15.15 23.54 33.88
CA ALA A 82 14.22 24.30 34.71
C ALA A 82 13.25 23.39 35.48
N SER A 83 12.97 22.19 34.98
CA SER A 83 12.16 21.18 35.67
C SER A 83 12.98 20.29 36.62
N HIS A 84 14.30 20.21 36.44
CA HIS A 84 15.21 19.54 37.38
C HIS A 84 15.30 20.30 38.71
N PRO A 85 15.46 19.68 39.90
CA PRO A 85 15.59 20.41 41.16
C PRO A 85 16.85 21.28 41.27
N ASN A 86 18.02 20.74 40.91
CA ASN A 86 19.31 21.45 40.99
C ASN A 86 20.38 20.88 40.04
N PRO A 87 20.38 21.21 38.73
CA PRO A 87 21.34 20.65 37.79
C PRO A 87 22.71 21.34 37.94
N GLU A 88 23.77 20.56 38.17
CA GLU A 88 25.13 21.08 38.36
C GLU A 88 26.10 20.61 37.26
N ASN A 89 25.96 19.38 36.80
CA ASN A 89 26.82 18.73 35.82
C ASN A 89 26.00 18.33 34.59
N VAL A 90 26.24 18.97 33.46
CA VAL A 90 25.42 18.83 32.24
C VAL A 90 26.28 18.29 31.09
N LEU A 91 25.77 17.29 30.37
CA LEU A 91 26.37 16.80 29.13
C LEU A 91 25.56 17.33 27.95
N VAL A 92 26.24 17.82 26.92
CA VAL A 92 25.66 18.12 25.60
C VAL A 92 26.33 17.20 24.58
N VAL A 93 25.55 16.38 23.89
CA VAL A 93 26.02 15.50 22.80
C VAL A 93 25.55 16.10 21.48
N GLY A 94 26.50 16.44 20.60
CA GLY A 94 26.26 17.35 19.48
C GLY A 94 26.18 18.81 19.93
N GLY A 95 25.54 19.71 19.16
CA GLY A 95 25.44 21.13 19.50
C GLY A 95 26.77 21.89 19.40
N GLY A 96 27.63 21.50 18.46
CA GLY A 96 28.92 22.13 18.18
C GLY A 96 28.87 23.60 17.76
N ASP A 97 27.69 24.18 17.50
CA ASP A 97 27.52 25.61 17.29
C ASP A 97 27.63 26.43 18.59
N GLY A 98 27.39 25.80 19.74
CA GLY A 98 27.49 26.38 21.08
C GLY A 98 26.19 27.02 21.60
N GLY A 99 25.12 27.07 20.80
CA GLY A 99 23.83 27.64 21.19
C GLY A 99 23.25 27.00 22.46
N VAL A 100 23.17 25.67 22.53
CA VAL A 100 22.67 24.96 23.73
C VAL A 100 23.50 25.32 24.95
N ILE A 101 24.84 25.28 24.82
CA ILE A 101 25.76 25.52 25.94
C ILE A 101 25.58 26.94 26.49
N ARG A 102 25.45 27.94 25.62
CA ARG A 102 25.16 29.32 26.02
C ARG A 102 23.92 29.40 26.91
N GLU A 103 22.88 28.64 26.58
CA GLU A 103 21.63 28.59 27.34
C GLU A 103 21.76 27.79 28.65
N VAL A 104 22.47 26.65 28.63
CA VAL A 104 22.78 25.87 29.84
C VAL A 104 23.50 26.75 30.88
N LEU A 105 24.46 27.58 30.46
CA LEU A 105 25.26 28.43 31.34
C LEU A 105 24.48 29.54 32.06
N LYS A 106 23.23 29.84 31.64
CA LYS A 106 22.32 30.77 32.34
C LYS A 106 21.83 30.23 33.68
N HIS A 107 21.88 28.91 33.88
CA HIS A 107 21.51 28.27 35.15
C HIS A 107 22.64 28.41 36.16
N LYS A 108 22.43 29.21 37.21
CA LYS A 108 23.45 29.48 38.25
C LYS A 108 23.91 28.24 39.02
N SER A 109 23.11 27.17 39.03
CA SER A 109 23.48 25.89 39.65
C SER A 109 24.52 25.13 38.84
N VAL A 110 24.63 25.37 37.53
CA VAL A 110 25.55 24.66 36.64
C VAL A 110 26.99 25.03 36.96
N LYS A 111 27.76 24.01 37.34
CA LYS A 111 29.18 24.07 37.69
C LYS A 111 30.06 23.56 36.54
N LYS A 112 29.57 22.63 35.74
CA LYS A 112 30.31 22.03 34.62
C LYS A 112 29.36 21.68 33.48
N VAL A 113 29.81 21.98 32.25
CA VAL A 113 29.16 21.56 31.00
C VAL A 113 30.20 20.84 30.15
N THR A 114 29.94 19.57 29.84
CA THR A 114 30.76 18.81 28.89
C THR A 114 30.08 18.80 27.54
N LEU A 115 30.76 19.27 26.50
CA LEU A 115 30.36 19.10 25.11
C LEU A 115 31.06 17.87 24.52
N VAL A 116 30.32 16.99 23.89
CA VAL A 116 30.83 15.89 23.07
C VAL A 116 30.32 16.07 21.64
N ASP A 117 31.20 16.45 20.73
CA ASP A 117 30.87 16.57 19.30
C ASP A 117 31.85 15.75 18.48
N ILE A 118 31.34 15.04 17.48
CA ILE A 118 32.15 14.17 16.64
C ILE A 118 32.96 14.96 15.61
N ASP A 119 32.44 16.13 15.19
CA ASP A 119 32.99 16.91 14.09
C ASP A 119 33.59 18.23 14.58
N GLU A 120 34.92 18.25 14.72
CA GLU A 120 35.68 19.45 15.10
C GLU A 120 35.41 20.64 14.17
N ALA A 121 35.09 20.39 12.90
CA ALA A 121 34.84 21.46 11.94
C ALA A 121 33.63 22.30 12.34
N VAL A 122 32.57 21.69 12.88
CA VAL A 122 31.37 22.43 13.32
C VAL A 122 31.72 23.45 14.41
N ILE A 123 32.53 23.04 15.39
CA ILE A 123 32.97 23.91 16.50
C ILE A 123 33.87 25.04 15.98
N ARG A 124 34.86 24.70 15.16
CA ARG A 124 35.82 25.68 14.62
C ARG A 124 35.14 26.70 13.72
N VAL A 125 34.28 26.24 12.82
CA VAL A 125 33.54 27.10 11.88
C VAL A 125 32.55 27.99 12.64
N SER A 126 31.87 27.46 13.65
CA SER A 126 30.96 28.26 14.49
C SER A 126 31.70 29.32 15.30
N LYS A 127 32.88 29.02 15.85
CA LYS A 127 33.75 30.03 16.50
C LYS A 127 34.13 31.18 15.58
N GLN A 128 34.29 30.90 14.28
CA GLN A 128 34.68 31.89 13.31
C GLN A 128 33.49 32.74 12.81
N TRP A 129 32.35 32.11 12.55
CA TRP A 129 31.25 32.74 11.82
C TRP A 129 29.95 32.90 12.61
N LEU A 130 29.84 32.31 13.80
CA LEU A 130 28.66 32.37 14.66
C LEU A 130 29.02 32.78 16.11
N PRO A 131 29.77 33.89 16.30
CA PRO A 131 30.34 34.24 17.61
C PRO A 131 29.30 34.47 18.71
N ILE A 132 28.07 34.85 18.37
CA ILE A 132 26.97 35.05 19.33
C ILE A 132 26.59 33.72 20.02
N MET A 133 26.67 32.60 19.30
CA MET A 133 26.41 31.26 19.83
C MET A 133 27.67 30.70 20.50
N SER A 134 28.81 30.77 19.81
CA SER A 134 30.04 30.07 20.21
C SER A 134 30.86 30.77 21.30
N GLN A 135 30.52 31.99 21.74
CA GLN A 135 31.28 32.69 22.79
C GLN A 135 31.36 31.91 24.11
N CYS A 136 30.43 30.98 24.34
CA CYS A 136 30.38 30.11 25.51
C CYS A 136 31.64 29.24 25.68
N TYR A 137 32.37 28.94 24.61
CA TYR A 137 33.60 28.14 24.67
C TYR A 137 34.75 28.77 25.49
N SER A 138 34.62 30.04 25.87
CA SER A 138 35.57 30.73 26.75
C SER A 138 35.22 30.67 28.23
N ASP A 139 34.03 30.18 28.60
CA ASP A 139 33.61 30.02 29.99
C ASP A 139 34.37 28.85 30.62
N SER A 140 34.96 29.08 31.81
CA SER A 140 35.75 28.07 32.52
C SER A 140 34.97 26.82 32.94
N ARG A 141 33.64 26.86 32.87
CA ARG A 141 32.77 25.72 33.15
C ARG A 141 32.61 24.77 31.97
N VAL A 142 33.05 25.16 30.76
CA VAL A 142 32.86 24.37 29.53
C VAL A 142 34.10 23.53 29.24
N GLU A 143 33.88 22.23 29.09
CA GLU A 143 34.88 21.25 28.63
C GLU A 143 34.43 20.70 27.27
N VAL A 144 35.34 20.65 26.30
CA VAL A 144 35.03 20.16 24.94
C VAL A 144 35.79 18.87 24.68
N PHE A 145 35.06 17.83 24.31
CA PHE A 145 35.59 16.55 23.88
C PHE A 145 35.22 16.32 22.42
N ILE A 146 36.23 16.21 21.56
CA ILE A 146 36.02 15.86 20.15
C ILE A 146 36.00 14.34 20.04
N GLY A 147 34.83 13.77 19.76
CA GLY A 147 34.68 12.32 19.61
C GLY A 147 33.23 11.85 19.54
N ASP A 148 33.10 10.55 19.34
CA ASP A 148 31.83 9.86 19.18
C ASP A 148 31.12 9.67 20.53
N GLY A 149 29.89 10.18 20.64
CA GLY A 149 29.04 10.04 21.82
C GLY A 149 28.77 8.58 22.23
N PHE A 150 28.71 7.64 21.26
CA PHE A 150 28.55 6.21 21.56
C PHE A 150 29.77 5.59 22.22
N LYS A 151 30.96 6.17 22.02
CA LYS A 151 32.19 5.75 22.70
C LYS A 151 32.36 6.45 24.04
N PHE A 152 31.90 7.69 24.14
CA PHE A 152 31.96 8.48 25.36
C PHE A 152 31.02 7.94 26.45
N LEU A 153 29.72 7.82 26.15
CA LEU A 153 28.68 7.50 27.16
C LEU A 153 28.94 6.23 28.00
N PRO A 154 29.48 5.11 27.46
CA PRO A 154 29.76 3.92 28.27
C PRO A 154 30.75 4.14 29.43
N GLU A 155 31.64 5.12 29.33
CA GLU A 155 32.67 5.42 30.34
C GLU A 155 32.12 6.26 31.51
N HIS A 156 30.95 6.85 31.35
CA HIS A 156 30.31 7.74 32.33
C HIS A 156 29.04 7.10 32.89
N LYS A 157 29.00 6.86 34.21
CA LYS A 157 27.86 6.26 34.90
C LYS A 157 27.45 7.11 36.09
N ASN A 158 26.15 7.41 36.21
CA ASN A 158 25.59 8.18 37.33
C ASN A 158 26.34 9.50 37.59
N GLU A 159 26.67 10.23 36.52
CA GLU A 159 27.55 11.41 36.56
C GLU A 159 26.82 12.72 36.26
N TYR A 160 25.85 12.69 35.34
CA TYR A 160 25.21 13.89 34.83
C TYR A 160 23.81 14.11 35.45
N ASP A 161 23.52 15.36 35.81
CA ASP A 161 22.19 15.79 36.26
C ASP A 161 21.26 16.03 35.07
N ALA A 162 21.81 16.45 33.93
CA ALA A 162 21.08 16.54 32.68
C ALA A 162 21.96 16.14 31.49
N ILE A 163 21.36 15.47 30.51
CA ILE A 163 22.00 15.20 29.21
C ILE A 163 21.11 15.76 28.10
N ILE A 164 21.70 16.59 27.25
CA ILE A 164 21.02 17.19 26.10
C ILE A 164 21.63 16.58 24.83
N THR A 165 20.80 16.00 23.98
CA THR A 165 21.21 15.51 22.67
C THR A 165 20.72 16.49 21.60
N ASP A 166 21.66 17.23 21.02
CA ASP A 166 21.46 18.20 19.95
C ASP A 166 22.17 17.70 18.68
N SER A 167 21.54 16.75 18.01
CA SER A 167 22.11 16.03 16.87
C SER A 167 21.43 16.40 15.56
N SER A 168 22.08 16.08 14.44
CA SER A 168 21.44 16.12 13.13
C SER A 168 20.21 15.20 13.05
N ASP A 169 19.36 15.45 12.04
CA ASP A 169 18.21 14.63 11.68
C ASP A 169 18.57 13.12 11.55
N PRO A 170 17.62 12.19 11.74
CA PRO A 170 17.85 10.73 11.81
C PRO A 170 18.16 10.08 10.45
N VAL A 171 19.17 10.57 9.75
CA VAL A 171 19.66 10.05 8.48
C VAL A 171 21.08 9.53 8.63
N GLY A 172 21.35 8.39 7.99
CA GLY A 172 22.68 7.78 8.01
C GLY A 172 23.12 7.43 9.44
N PRO A 173 24.35 7.78 9.85
CA PRO A 173 24.86 7.43 11.18
C PRO A 173 24.03 7.98 12.35
N ALA A 174 23.33 9.10 12.17
CA ALA A 174 22.51 9.73 13.22
C ALA A 174 21.26 8.92 13.59
N GLU A 175 20.80 8.00 12.73
CA GLU A 175 19.63 7.14 13.02
C GLU A 175 19.81 6.34 14.31
N ALA A 176 21.05 5.94 14.63
CA ALA A 176 21.36 5.19 15.84
C ALA A 176 21.03 5.97 17.13
N LEU A 177 21.09 7.32 17.10
CA LEU A 177 20.77 8.19 18.23
C LEU A 177 19.27 8.20 18.57
N PHE A 178 18.43 7.66 17.69
CA PHE A 178 16.98 7.57 17.90
C PHE A 178 16.52 6.18 18.36
N LYS A 179 17.45 5.23 18.56
CA LYS A 179 17.13 3.84 18.93
C LYS A 179 17.33 3.56 20.42
N ALA A 180 16.63 2.56 20.93
CA ALA A 180 16.65 2.15 22.33
C ALA A 180 18.07 1.96 22.94
N PRO A 181 19.08 1.41 22.25
CA PRO A 181 20.43 1.27 22.81
C PRO A 181 21.06 2.62 23.22
N TYR A 182 20.82 3.69 22.45
CA TYR A 182 21.33 5.01 22.80
C TYR A 182 20.66 5.55 24.07
N PHE A 183 19.33 5.47 24.16
CA PHE A 183 18.60 5.90 25.35
C PHE A 183 18.97 5.11 26.61
N GLN A 184 19.35 3.84 26.47
CA GLN A 184 19.89 3.05 27.58
C GLN A 184 21.23 3.61 28.07
N LEU A 185 22.13 4.00 27.15
CA LEU A 185 23.39 4.65 27.51
C LEU A 185 23.17 5.98 28.23
N LEU A 186 22.24 6.81 27.73
CA LEU A 186 21.85 8.06 28.39
C LEU A 186 21.34 7.81 29.82
N LYS A 187 20.43 6.84 29.99
CA LYS A 187 19.86 6.48 31.29
C LYS A 187 20.93 6.02 32.30
N GLU A 188 21.95 5.31 31.84
CA GLU A 188 23.05 4.84 32.68
C GLU A 188 24.02 5.95 33.08
N ALA A 189 24.24 6.93 32.20
CA ALA A 189 25.08 8.10 32.47
C ALA A 189 24.40 9.13 33.42
N LEU A 190 23.07 9.17 33.46
CA LEU A 190 22.29 10.04 34.34
C LEU A 190 22.30 9.62 35.81
N LYS A 191 22.29 10.62 36.69
CA LYS A 191 21.97 10.46 38.11
C LYS A 191 20.51 10.02 38.33
N GLU A 192 20.17 9.60 39.55
CA GLU A 192 18.83 9.09 39.88
C GLU A 192 17.70 10.11 39.69
N ASP A 193 17.97 11.40 39.87
CA ASP A 193 17.04 12.51 39.59
C ASP A 193 17.26 13.15 38.21
N GLY A 194 18.14 12.55 37.40
CA GLY A 194 18.63 13.15 36.16
C GLY A 194 17.61 13.19 35.03
N HIS A 195 17.74 14.23 34.20
CA HIS A 195 16.84 14.50 33.06
C HIS A 195 17.55 14.35 31.72
N ILE A 196 16.84 13.95 30.68
CA ILE A 196 17.30 14.15 29.29
C ILE A 196 16.39 15.10 28.54
N SER A 197 16.97 15.78 27.55
CA SER A 197 16.24 16.29 26.39
C SER A 197 16.92 15.81 25.11
N THR A 198 16.12 15.46 24.11
CA THR A 198 16.62 15.09 22.77
C THR A 198 15.71 15.68 21.71
N GLN A 199 16.26 15.98 20.54
CA GLN A 199 15.49 16.29 19.35
C GLN A 199 14.45 15.19 19.10
N ALA A 200 13.22 15.62 18.78
CA ALA A 200 12.07 14.73 18.61
C ALA A 200 11.11 15.23 17.52
N GLU A 201 11.67 15.88 16.48
CA GLU A 201 11.05 16.09 15.17
C GLU A 201 9.72 16.85 15.10
N SER A 202 9.28 17.19 13.89
CA SER A 202 8.05 17.96 13.64
C SER A 202 6.80 17.07 13.61
N LEU A 203 5.71 17.46 14.30
CA LEU A 203 4.42 16.75 14.21
C LEU A 203 3.81 16.81 12.80
N TRP A 204 4.20 17.78 11.99
CA TRP A 204 3.65 17.91 10.64
C TRP A 204 4.29 16.95 9.64
N CYS A 205 5.52 16.52 9.91
CA CYS A 205 6.33 15.72 8.99
C CYS A 205 6.57 14.29 9.52
N HIS A 206 6.73 14.12 10.84
CA HIS A 206 7.41 12.95 11.40
C HIS A 206 6.58 12.19 12.46
N LEU A 207 5.25 12.27 12.44
CA LEU A 207 4.36 11.64 13.44
C LEU A 207 4.67 10.16 13.77
N PRO A 208 4.87 9.25 12.79
CA PRO A 208 5.19 7.86 13.09
C PRO A 208 6.50 7.69 13.87
N LEU A 209 7.54 8.44 13.50
CA LEU A 209 8.83 8.44 14.16
C LEU A 209 8.71 8.95 15.61
N ILE A 210 7.97 10.04 15.82
CA ILE A 210 7.74 10.61 17.15
C ILE A 210 7.03 9.60 18.06
N LYS A 211 6.06 8.84 17.51
CA LYS A 211 5.37 7.78 18.23
C LYS A 211 6.34 6.69 18.68
N GLU A 212 7.18 6.17 17.78
CA GLU A 212 8.18 5.15 18.09
C GLU A 212 9.20 5.63 19.14
N LEU A 213 9.66 6.88 19.01
CA LEU A 213 10.56 7.52 19.95
C LEU A 213 9.93 7.63 21.35
N LYS A 214 8.67 8.09 21.43
CA LYS A 214 7.91 8.19 22.69
C LYS A 214 7.72 6.83 23.35
N GLU A 215 7.38 5.79 22.58
CA GLU A 215 7.24 4.42 23.07
C GLU A 215 8.57 3.89 23.62
N THR A 216 9.68 4.15 22.92
CA THR A 216 11.02 3.77 23.35
C THR A 216 11.39 4.45 24.67
N CYS A 217 11.18 5.77 24.76
CA CYS A 217 11.49 6.52 25.98
C CYS A 217 10.60 6.10 27.15
N THR A 218 9.31 5.86 26.93
CA THR A 218 8.36 5.45 27.99
C THR A 218 8.69 4.06 28.55
N LYS A 219 9.30 3.17 27.76
CA LYS A 219 9.78 1.86 28.25
C LYS A 219 11.01 2.00 29.15
N LEU A 220 11.82 3.03 28.95
CA LEU A 220 13.10 3.21 29.64
C LEU A 220 13.00 4.17 30.84
N PHE A 221 12.24 5.24 30.73
CA PHE A 221 12.11 6.28 31.75
C PHE A 221 10.70 6.29 32.36
N PRO A 222 10.56 6.42 33.69
CA PRO A 222 9.25 6.52 34.32
C PRO A 222 8.49 7.79 33.92
N VAL A 223 9.20 8.85 33.51
CA VAL A 223 8.61 10.07 32.96
C VAL A 223 9.18 10.30 31.57
N ALA A 224 8.31 10.37 30.56
CA ALA A 224 8.64 10.73 29.19
C ALA A 224 7.54 11.62 28.60
N LYS A 225 7.89 12.86 28.25
CA LYS A 225 6.97 13.87 27.72
C LYS A 225 7.54 14.49 26.46
N TRP A 226 6.72 14.54 25.42
CA TRP A 226 7.04 15.27 24.20
C TRP A 226 6.55 16.71 24.35
N GLY A 227 7.45 17.67 24.18
CA GLY A 227 7.13 19.08 24.04
C GLY A 227 7.59 19.61 22.68
N TYR A 228 7.31 20.87 22.37
CA TYR A 228 7.78 21.48 21.12
C TYR A 228 8.11 22.96 21.25
N THR A 229 8.80 23.45 20.23
CA THR A 229 9.00 24.87 19.98
C THR A 229 8.77 25.20 18.51
N THR A 230 8.69 26.48 18.18
CA THR A 230 8.48 26.98 16.82
C THR A 230 9.70 27.74 16.33
N ILE A 231 10.24 27.37 15.19
CA ILE A 231 11.41 28.00 14.56
C ILE A 231 11.09 28.17 13.07
N PRO A 232 11.01 29.40 12.54
CA PRO A 232 10.61 29.65 11.15
C PRO A 232 11.47 28.94 10.09
N THR A 233 12.75 28.72 10.38
CA THR A 233 13.71 28.11 9.43
C THR A 233 13.70 26.60 9.41
N TYR A 234 13.03 25.95 10.38
CA TYR A 234 12.99 24.49 10.47
C TYR A 234 11.79 23.90 9.72
N PRO A 235 11.80 22.60 9.37
CA PRO A 235 10.71 21.94 8.65
C PRO A 235 9.33 22.19 9.27
N ALA A 236 8.40 22.70 8.47
CA ALA A 236 7.04 23.09 8.88
C ALA A 236 6.97 24.10 10.05
N GLY A 237 8.06 24.81 10.36
CA GLY A 237 8.09 25.85 11.39
C GLY A 237 8.08 25.34 12.83
N GLN A 238 8.28 24.04 13.06
CA GLN A 238 8.17 23.40 14.37
C GLN A 238 9.24 22.32 14.55
N ILE A 239 9.73 22.16 15.78
CA ILE A 239 10.48 20.96 16.17
C ILE A 239 10.09 20.50 17.58
N GLY A 240 10.03 19.19 17.76
CA GLY A 240 9.75 18.51 19.00
C GLY A 240 11.00 18.27 19.84
N ILE A 241 10.79 18.17 21.15
CA ILE A 241 11.81 17.86 22.15
C ILE A 241 11.23 16.78 23.08
N MET A 242 11.87 15.62 23.14
CA MET A 242 11.50 14.58 24.09
C MET A 242 12.24 14.83 25.40
N VAL A 243 11.50 15.02 26.49
CA VAL A 243 12.05 15.24 27.83
C VAL A 243 11.73 14.04 28.69
N CYS A 244 12.76 13.43 29.30
CA CYS A 244 12.56 12.29 30.19
C CYS A 244 13.26 12.48 31.54
N SER A 245 12.76 11.81 32.57
CA SER A 245 13.35 11.81 33.91
C SER A 245 13.41 10.40 34.49
N LYS A 246 14.48 10.12 35.26
CA LYS A 246 14.59 8.90 36.07
C LYS A 246 13.77 8.96 37.37
N ASP A 247 13.41 10.16 37.84
CA ASP A 247 12.56 10.35 39.00
C ASP A 247 11.08 10.26 38.62
N ALA A 248 10.43 9.15 39.01
CA ALA A 248 9.00 8.92 38.76
C ALA A 248 8.07 9.96 39.43
N SER A 249 8.56 10.70 40.45
CA SER A 249 7.79 11.76 41.11
C SER A 249 7.87 13.11 40.40
N ARG A 250 8.64 13.19 39.30
CA ARG A 250 8.89 14.44 38.59
C ARG A 250 7.81 14.78 37.59
N ASP A 251 7.33 16.02 37.65
CA ASP A 251 6.55 16.62 36.58
C ASP A 251 7.45 17.53 35.74
N VAL A 252 7.95 17.00 34.62
CA VAL A 252 8.80 17.75 33.69
C VAL A 252 8.06 18.85 32.93
N THR A 253 6.73 18.93 33.05
CA THR A 253 5.92 19.98 32.41
C THR A 253 5.82 21.26 33.23
N VAL A 254 6.29 21.22 34.48
CA VAL A 254 6.23 22.34 35.42
C VAL A 254 7.65 22.83 35.74
N PRO A 255 8.03 24.04 35.33
CA PRO A 255 9.33 24.59 35.68
C PRO A 255 9.37 24.93 37.18
N LEU A 256 10.47 24.57 37.85
CA LEU A 256 10.74 24.84 39.25
C LEU A 256 11.37 26.22 39.48
N ARG A 257 11.87 26.85 38.42
CA ARG A 257 12.51 28.17 38.45
C ARG A 257 12.31 28.92 37.14
N ALA A 258 12.33 30.25 37.24
CA ALA A 258 12.44 31.12 36.08
C ALA A 258 13.91 31.16 35.59
N VAL A 259 14.09 31.31 34.28
CA VAL A 259 15.41 31.50 33.66
C VAL A 259 15.51 32.95 33.19
N PRO A 260 16.57 33.70 33.57
CA PRO A 260 16.73 35.08 33.14
C PRO A 260 17.22 35.17 31.68
N ASP A 261 17.08 36.36 31.08
CA ASP A 261 17.71 36.74 29.81
C ASP A 261 17.35 35.83 28.62
N THR A 262 16.12 35.34 28.58
CA THR A 262 15.54 34.56 27.48
C THR A 262 14.73 35.45 26.53
N LYS A 263 14.68 35.08 25.25
CA LYS A 263 13.92 35.77 24.19
C LYS A 263 12.61 35.04 23.87
N TYR A 264 12.58 33.73 23.99
CA TYR A 264 11.44 32.87 23.68
C TYR A 264 10.90 32.17 24.94
N TYR A 265 11.79 31.56 25.71
CA TYR A 265 11.42 30.77 26.88
C TYR A 265 10.90 31.65 28.01
N ASN A 266 9.80 31.23 28.62
CA ASN A 266 9.38 31.65 29.95
C ASN A 266 8.56 30.51 30.59
N SER A 267 8.19 30.64 31.86
CA SER A 267 7.50 29.54 32.57
C SER A 267 6.16 29.14 31.96
N ASP A 268 5.47 30.06 31.29
CA ASP A 268 4.18 29.76 30.65
C ASP A 268 4.39 29.08 29.30
N ILE A 269 5.39 29.51 28.53
CA ILE A 269 5.84 28.83 27.32
C ILE A 269 6.33 27.41 27.63
N HIS A 270 7.06 27.20 28.74
CA HIS A 270 7.45 25.87 29.19
C HIS A 270 6.24 24.95 29.35
N ARG A 271 5.21 25.39 30.07
CA ARG A 271 3.98 24.59 30.27
C ARG A 271 3.25 24.37 28.95
N ALA A 272 3.12 25.41 28.14
CA ALA A 272 2.44 25.36 26.86
C ALA A 272 3.13 24.43 25.86
N ALA A 273 4.45 24.27 25.92
CA ALA A 273 5.21 23.38 25.05
C ALA A 273 4.74 21.92 25.11
N PHE A 274 4.17 21.49 26.25
CA PHE A 274 3.64 20.13 26.43
C PHE A 274 2.15 19.99 26.08
N VAL A 275 1.49 21.08 25.68
CA VAL A 275 0.09 21.06 25.23
C VAL A 275 0.07 20.77 23.72
N ILE A 276 -0.24 19.52 23.37
CA ILE A 276 -0.21 19.05 21.98
C ILE A 276 -1.58 19.20 21.29
N PRO A 277 -1.62 19.57 20.00
CA PRO A 277 -2.85 19.59 19.21
C PRO A 277 -3.51 18.20 19.11
N GLU A 278 -4.83 18.18 18.87
CA GLU A 278 -5.63 16.94 18.88
C GLU A 278 -5.13 15.87 17.91
N PHE A 279 -4.61 16.24 16.73
CA PHE A 279 -4.07 15.26 15.79
C PHE A 279 -2.77 14.59 16.28
N GLY A 280 -1.93 15.36 16.99
CA GLY A 280 -0.74 14.84 17.65
C GLY A 280 -1.13 13.96 18.83
N ARG A 281 -2.09 14.40 19.65
CA ARG A 281 -2.62 13.62 20.78
C ARG A 281 -3.19 12.28 20.32
N ALA A 282 -4.11 12.29 19.35
CA ALA A 282 -4.74 11.08 18.82
C ALA A 282 -3.69 10.06 18.32
N MET A 283 -2.62 10.52 17.67
CA MET A 283 -1.53 9.63 17.25
C MET A 283 -0.65 9.14 18.41
N LEU A 284 -0.21 10.05 19.29
CA LEU A 284 0.78 9.78 20.33
C LEU A 284 0.20 9.13 21.59
N GLU A 285 -1.12 9.12 21.75
CA GLU A 285 -1.81 8.53 22.89
C GLU A 285 -2.74 7.39 22.46
N ASP A 286 -3.54 7.59 21.41
CA ASP A 286 -4.53 6.57 20.98
C ASP A 286 -4.02 5.70 19.81
N GLY A 287 -2.90 6.09 19.19
CA GLY A 287 -2.37 5.41 18.00
C GLY A 287 -3.18 5.64 16.73
N VAL A 288 -4.03 6.67 16.68
CA VAL A 288 -4.93 6.98 15.56
C VAL A 288 -4.47 8.21 14.79
N ASN A 289 -4.26 8.07 13.48
CA ASN A 289 -3.97 9.21 12.60
C ASN A 289 -5.25 9.90 12.12
N ILE A 290 -5.54 11.08 12.64
CA ILE A 290 -6.71 11.89 12.24
C ILE A 290 -6.35 13.04 11.29
N MET A 291 -5.12 13.10 10.78
CA MET A 291 -4.75 14.13 9.80
C MET A 291 -5.55 13.97 8.50
N PRO A 292 -5.84 15.08 7.79
CA PRO A 292 -6.48 15.02 6.50
C PRO A 292 -5.67 14.14 5.54
N LYS A 293 -6.33 13.14 4.94
CA LYS A 293 -5.74 12.34 3.88
C LYS A 293 -5.87 13.12 2.57
N PHE A 294 -4.78 13.76 2.15
CA PHE A 294 -4.72 14.38 0.84
C PHE A 294 -4.50 13.29 -0.19
N SER A 295 -5.55 12.93 -0.93
CA SER A 295 -5.45 11.97 -2.03
C SER A 295 -4.70 12.54 -3.25
N GLY A 296 -3.98 13.66 -3.11
CA GLY A 296 -3.39 14.45 -4.20
C GLY A 296 -4.41 15.03 -5.19
N VAL A 297 -5.71 14.70 -5.07
CA VAL A 297 -6.79 15.23 -5.91
C VAL A 297 -7.12 16.56 -5.28
N ARG A 298 -6.70 17.67 -5.92
CA ARG A 298 -7.38 18.93 -5.64
C ARG A 298 -8.86 18.66 -5.92
N PRO A 299 -9.76 18.81 -4.93
CA PRO A 299 -11.16 18.93 -5.27
C PRO A 299 -11.18 20.04 -6.32
N GLY A 300 -11.75 19.75 -7.50
CA GLY A 300 -12.13 20.82 -8.39
C GLY A 300 -12.89 21.88 -7.58
N PRO A 301 -12.90 23.16 -8.00
CA PRO A 301 -13.66 24.19 -7.30
C PRO A 301 -15.02 23.60 -6.96
N ALA A 302 -15.30 23.49 -5.65
CA ALA A 302 -16.47 22.78 -5.17
C ALA A 302 -17.66 23.36 -5.92
N SER A 303 -18.15 22.62 -6.91
CA SER A 303 -19.41 22.93 -7.53
C SER A 303 -20.38 22.76 -6.38
N ASN A 304 -20.95 23.88 -5.93
CA ASN A 304 -21.99 23.96 -4.91
C ASN A 304 -23.26 23.26 -5.39
N GLN A 305 -23.17 21.96 -5.69
CA GLN A 305 -24.22 21.07 -6.17
C GLN A 305 -23.63 19.66 -6.38
N THR A 306 -23.58 18.84 -5.32
CA THR A 306 -23.85 17.41 -5.50
C THR A 306 -24.88 17.03 -4.47
N THR A 307 -26.14 17.03 -4.90
CA THR A 307 -27.17 16.21 -4.26
C THR A 307 -26.59 14.80 -4.08
N LYS A 308 -26.63 14.25 -2.85
CA LYS A 308 -26.24 12.85 -2.59
C LYS A 308 -26.83 11.96 -3.68
N LYS A 309 -25.98 11.18 -4.35
CA LYS A 309 -26.39 10.24 -5.41
C LYS A 309 -26.63 8.86 -4.80
N LYS A 310 -27.49 8.07 -5.44
CA LYS A 310 -27.93 6.77 -4.94
C LYS A 310 -27.34 5.67 -5.81
N VAL A 311 -26.65 4.74 -5.19
CA VAL A 311 -26.01 3.60 -5.87
C VAL A 311 -26.61 2.30 -5.37
N LEU A 312 -27.01 1.42 -6.28
CA LEU A 312 -27.40 0.06 -5.97
C LEU A 312 -26.25 -0.90 -6.27
N LEU A 313 -25.79 -1.66 -5.29
CA LEU A 313 -24.78 -2.71 -5.43
C LEU A 313 -25.46 -4.08 -5.39
N LEU A 314 -25.59 -4.73 -6.55
CA LEU A 314 -26.09 -6.09 -6.67
C LEU A 314 -24.96 -7.08 -6.44
N GLY A 315 -25.04 -7.86 -5.36
CA GLY A 315 -24.06 -8.86 -4.97
C GLY A 315 -23.30 -8.50 -3.70
N SER A 316 -23.10 -9.50 -2.84
CA SER A 316 -22.43 -9.39 -1.54
C SER A 316 -21.28 -10.40 -1.40
N GLY A 317 -20.70 -10.80 -2.54
CA GLY A 317 -19.56 -11.72 -2.60
C GLY A 317 -18.23 -11.07 -2.20
N LEU A 318 -17.14 -11.82 -2.30
CA LEU A 318 -15.82 -11.43 -1.79
C LEU A 318 -15.25 -10.13 -2.39
N VAL A 319 -15.68 -9.73 -3.59
CA VAL A 319 -15.22 -8.50 -4.27
C VAL A 319 -16.10 -7.27 -4.03
N ALA A 320 -17.26 -7.45 -3.39
CA ALA A 320 -18.22 -6.38 -3.10
C ALA A 320 -17.74 -5.37 -2.03
N PRO A 321 -17.05 -5.79 -0.94
CA PRO A 321 -16.67 -4.85 0.13
C PRO A 321 -15.78 -3.69 -0.34
N PRO A 322 -14.69 -3.89 -1.09
CA PRO A 322 -13.85 -2.76 -1.51
C PRO A 322 -14.56 -1.79 -2.44
N ALA A 323 -15.46 -2.27 -3.29
CA ALA A 323 -16.30 -1.40 -4.13
C ALA A 323 -17.25 -0.56 -3.27
N ALA A 324 -17.91 -1.19 -2.30
CA ALA A 324 -18.85 -0.53 -1.40
C ALA A 324 -18.17 0.51 -0.50
N GLU A 325 -17.00 0.20 0.04
CA GLU A 325 -16.17 1.13 0.81
C GLU A 325 -15.75 2.34 -0.02
N TYR A 326 -15.28 2.11 -1.26
CA TYR A 326 -14.90 3.19 -2.15
C TYR A 326 -16.09 4.11 -2.45
N ILE A 327 -17.26 3.56 -2.80
CA ILE A 327 -18.48 4.35 -3.09
C ILE A 327 -18.92 5.19 -1.88
N THR A 328 -18.95 4.60 -0.69
CA THR A 328 -19.44 5.26 0.53
C THR A 328 -18.47 6.29 1.09
N LYS A 329 -17.16 6.12 0.88
CA LYS A 329 -16.11 7.12 1.15
C LYS A 329 -16.34 8.46 0.43
N HIS A 330 -17.04 8.44 -0.72
CA HIS A 330 -17.43 9.65 -1.47
C HIS A 330 -18.80 10.22 -1.07
N ASN A 331 -19.37 9.82 0.07
CA ASN A 331 -20.61 10.35 0.65
C ASN A 331 -21.88 10.15 -0.19
N HIS A 332 -21.91 9.10 -1.02
CA HIS A 332 -23.11 8.64 -1.72
C HIS A 332 -23.96 7.73 -0.83
N GLU A 333 -25.26 7.64 -1.13
CA GLU A 333 -26.15 6.64 -0.52
C GLU A 333 -25.97 5.30 -1.24
N LEU A 334 -25.70 4.24 -0.48
CA LEU A 334 -25.50 2.90 -1.01
C LEU A 334 -26.64 1.98 -0.57
N THR A 335 -27.21 1.22 -1.50
CA THR A 335 -28.05 0.07 -1.20
C THR A 335 -27.33 -1.20 -1.62
N VAL A 336 -27.08 -2.11 -0.67
CA VAL A 336 -26.48 -3.42 -0.95
C VAL A 336 -27.59 -4.45 -1.05
N ALA A 337 -27.70 -5.10 -2.22
CA ALA A 337 -28.77 -6.03 -2.52
C ALA A 337 -28.23 -7.42 -2.86
N CYS A 338 -28.77 -8.44 -2.20
CA CYS A 338 -28.50 -9.84 -2.53
C CYS A 338 -29.69 -10.73 -2.13
N ARG A 339 -29.66 -12.02 -2.47
CA ARG A 339 -30.78 -12.93 -2.18
C ARG A 339 -31.01 -13.16 -0.68
N THR A 340 -29.94 -13.13 0.12
CA THR A 340 -29.98 -13.41 1.56
C THR A 340 -29.80 -12.10 2.33
N PHE A 341 -30.87 -11.58 2.92
CA PHE A 341 -30.85 -10.29 3.65
C PHE A 341 -29.70 -10.17 4.67
N ALA A 342 -29.47 -11.22 5.49
CA ALA A 342 -28.41 -11.22 6.49
C ALA A 342 -27.00 -11.01 5.92
N THR A 343 -26.74 -11.45 4.68
CA THR A 343 -25.46 -11.23 4.01
C THR A 343 -25.29 -9.78 3.57
N ALA A 344 -26.36 -9.13 3.09
CA ALA A 344 -26.36 -7.71 2.79
C ALA A 344 -26.20 -6.86 4.06
N GLU A 345 -26.91 -7.23 5.14
CA GLU A 345 -26.81 -6.57 6.45
C GLU A 345 -25.38 -6.62 7.01
N LYS A 346 -24.74 -7.79 6.96
CA LYS A 346 -23.34 -7.94 7.38
C LYS A 346 -22.39 -7.02 6.62
N LEU A 347 -22.59 -6.85 5.31
CA LEU A 347 -21.77 -5.96 4.49
C LEU A 347 -22.03 -4.48 4.83
N CYS A 348 -23.28 -4.09 5.05
CA CYS A 348 -23.63 -2.70 5.40
C CYS A 348 -23.18 -2.27 6.79
N ALA A 349 -22.98 -3.19 7.74
CA ALA A 349 -22.75 -2.89 9.16
C ALA A 349 -21.59 -1.91 9.42
N ASN A 350 -20.57 -1.90 8.56
CA ASN A 350 -19.38 -1.06 8.70
C ASN A 350 -19.28 0.06 7.65
N LEU A 351 -20.35 0.28 6.86
CA LEU A 351 -20.34 1.23 5.76
C LEU A 351 -21.21 2.46 6.06
N PRO A 352 -20.69 3.69 5.92
CA PRO A 352 -21.49 4.88 6.12
C PRO A 352 -22.52 5.02 4.99
N ASN A 353 -23.74 5.46 5.33
CA ASN A 353 -24.84 5.67 4.36
C ASN A 353 -25.24 4.40 3.55
N ALA A 354 -24.98 3.19 4.07
CA ALA A 354 -25.34 1.94 3.42
C ALA A 354 -26.63 1.32 3.99
N THR A 355 -27.47 0.75 3.11
CA THR A 355 -28.74 0.11 3.47
C THR A 355 -28.84 -1.29 2.86
N PRO A 356 -29.18 -2.34 3.63
CA PRO A 356 -29.32 -3.68 3.10
C PRO A 356 -30.69 -3.91 2.45
N MET A 357 -30.73 -4.70 1.38
CA MET A 357 -31.95 -5.10 0.67
C MET A 357 -31.89 -6.57 0.25
N SER A 358 -33.04 -7.26 0.31
CA SER A 358 -33.18 -8.59 -0.28
C SER A 358 -33.72 -8.47 -1.71
N VAL A 359 -33.00 -9.02 -2.68
CA VAL A 359 -33.40 -9.00 -4.11
C VAL A 359 -33.05 -10.33 -4.77
N ASP A 360 -34.01 -10.92 -5.46
CA ASP A 360 -33.73 -11.99 -6.42
C ASP A 360 -33.57 -11.42 -7.82
N VAL A 361 -32.33 -11.38 -8.31
CA VAL A 361 -32.00 -10.87 -9.65
C VAL A 361 -32.57 -11.71 -10.78
N GLY A 362 -33.07 -12.92 -10.49
CA GLY A 362 -33.83 -13.74 -11.45
C GLY A 362 -35.27 -13.26 -11.66
N SER A 363 -35.78 -12.36 -10.82
CA SER A 363 -37.12 -11.78 -10.96
C SER A 363 -37.04 -10.39 -11.60
N PRO A 364 -37.55 -10.21 -12.85
CA PRO A 364 -37.50 -8.91 -13.54
C PRO A 364 -38.18 -7.78 -12.75
N ASP A 365 -39.32 -8.05 -12.13
CA ASP A 365 -40.06 -7.05 -11.35
C ASP A 365 -39.32 -6.64 -10.08
N ALA A 366 -38.75 -7.61 -9.34
CA ALA A 366 -37.98 -7.32 -8.14
C ALA A 366 -36.71 -6.53 -8.47
N LEU A 367 -36.04 -6.89 -9.57
CA LEU A 367 -34.84 -6.21 -10.04
C LEU A 367 -35.15 -4.75 -10.43
N ARG A 368 -36.22 -4.53 -11.19
CA ARG A 368 -36.69 -3.19 -11.56
C ARG A 368 -37.04 -2.36 -10.33
N GLN A 369 -37.77 -2.93 -9.38
CA GLN A 369 -38.15 -2.24 -8.15
C GLN A 369 -36.93 -1.88 -7.29
N ALA A 370 -35.91 -2.74 -7.25
CA ALA A 370 -34.66 -2.46 -6.56
C ALA A 370 -33.88 -1.32 -7.22
N ILE A 371 -33.82 -1.29 -8.55
CA ILE A 371 -33.09 -0.26 -9.31
C ILE A 371 -33.77 1.10 -9.21
N LYS A 372 -35.11 1.13 -9.16
CA LYS A 372 -35.91 2.36 -9.16
C LYS A 372 -35.39 3.41 -8.18
N GLY A 373 -35.05 4.59 -8.71
CA GLY A 373 -34.59 5.73 -7.93
C GLY A 373 -33.10 5.77 -7.61
N HIS A 374 -32.31 4.81 -8.10
CA HIS A 374 -30.85 4.85 -8.07
C HIS A 374 -30.29 5.50 -9.34
N ASP A 375 -29.18 6.22 -9.23
CA ASP A 375 -28.46 6.83 -10.35
C ASP A 375 -27.56 5.80 -11.06
N VAL A 376 -26.93 4.89 -10.29
CA VAL A 376 -26.00 3.87 -10.80
C VAL A 376 -26.33 2.51 -10.18
N VAL A 377 -26.26 1.46 -11.00
CA VAL A 377 -26.36 0.06 -10.57
C VAL A 377 -25.04 -0.64 -10.83
N VAL A 378 -24.43 -1.20 -9.79
CA VAL A 378 -23.23 -2.03 -9.87
C VAL A 378 -23.66 -3.49 -9.89
N SER A 379 -23.25 -4.23 -10.91
CA SER A 379 -23.56 -5.66 -11.07
C SER A 379 -22.34 -6.53 -10.75
N LEU A 380 -22.25 -6.99 -9.49
CA LEU A 380 -21.28 -8.00 -9.01
C LEU A 380 -21.93 -9.37 -8.79
N VAL A 381 -22.99 -9.66 -9.57
CA VAL A 381 -23.68 -10.95 -9.63
C VAL A 381 -23.13 -11.79 -10.80
N PRO A 382 -23.49 -13.10 -10.91
CA PRO A 382 -23.04 -13.92 -12.03
C PRO A 382 -23.37 -13.30 -13.40
N TYR A 383 -22.42 -13.39 -14.33
CA TYR A 383 -22.48 -12.70 -15.63
C TYR A 383 -23.71 -13.04 -16.49
N THR A 384 -24.37 -14.17 -16.21
CA THR A 384 -25.61 -14.59 -16.88
C THR A 384 -26.78 -13.65 -16.61
N TYR A 385 -26.73 -12.85 -15.55
CA TYR A 385 -27.79 -11.88 -15.20
C TYR A 385 -27.53 -10.47 -15.75
N HIS A 386 -26.34 -10.17 -16.30
CA HIS A 386 -25.97 -8.81 -16.68
C HIS A 386 -26.91 -8.20 -17.73
N ALA A 387 -27.34 -8.97 -18.74
CA ALA A 387 -28.28 -8.49 -19.74
C ALA A 387 -29.62 -8.07 -19.10
N SER A 388 -30.15 -8.86 -18.16
CA SER A 388 -31.40 -8.53 -17.44
C SER A 388 -31.24 -7.31 -16.53
N VAL A 389 -30.08 -7.16 -15.86
CA VAL A 389 -29.75 -5.95 -15.08
C VAL A 389 -29.71 -4.71 -15.97
N MET A 390 -29.06 -4.81 -17.14
CA MET A 390 -28.98 -3.73 -18.10
C MET A 390 -30.35 -3.34 -18.67
N GLU A 391 -31.21 -4.31 -18.97
CA GLU A 391 -32.58 -4.05 -19.43
C GLU A 391 -33.44 -3.36 -18.36
N ALA A 392 -33.33 -3.80 -17.10
CA ALA A 392 -34.02 -3.15 -15.99
C ALA A 392 -33.48 -1.73 -15.72
N ALA A 393 -32.16 -1.53 -15.83
CA ALA A 393 -31.53 -0.23 -15.71
C ALA A 393 -31.96 0.75 -16.82
N LEU A 394 -32.12 0.29 -18.07
CA LEU A 394 -32.67 1.09 -19.16
C LEU A 394 -34.10 1.56 -18.87
N GLN A 395 -34.94 0.70 -18.28
CA GLN A 395 -36.31 1.05 -17.94
C GLN A 395 -36.39 2.10 -16.81
N GLU A 396 -35.51 1.98 -15.82
CA GLU A 396 -35.46 2.88 -14.65
C GLU A 396 -34.48 4.05 -14.82
N LYS A 397 -33.85 4.17 -15.99
CA LYS A 397 -32.90 5.24 -16.37
C LYS A 397 -31.69 5.34 -15.43
N ALA A 398 -31.12 4.19 -15.06
CA ALA A 398 -29.91 4.12 -14.25
C ALA A 398 -28.69 3.73 -15.10
N HIS A 399 -27.52 4.26 -14.75
CA HIS A 399 -26.24 3.81 -15.30
C HIS A 399 -25.86 2.42 -14.76
N VAL A 400 -24.95 1.73 -15.44
CA VAL A 400 -24.51 0.38 -15.06
C VAL A 400 -22.99 0.30 -14.99
N VAL A 401 -22.46 -0.37 -13.96
CA VAL A 401 -21.05 -0.75 -13.86
C VAL A 401 -20.92 -2.26 -13.64
N THR A 402 -20.04 -2.93 -14.39
CA THR A 402 -19.74 -4.36 -14.22
C THR A 402 -18.24 -4.63 -14.31
N THR A 403 -17.78 -5.69 -13.66
CA THR A 403 -16.37 -6.16 -13.73
C THR A 403 -16.20 -7.37 -14.66
N SER A 404 -17.17 -7.58 -15.55
CA SER A 404 -17.24 -8.77 -16.41
C SER A 404 -17.04 -8.43 -17.88
N TYR A 405 -16.62 -9.44 -18.65
CA TYR A 405 -16.56 -9.38 -20.11
C TYR A 405 -17.92 -9.03 -20.73
N VAL A 406 -17.89 -8.20 -21.77
CA VAL A 406 -19.08 -7.90 -22.56
C VAL A 406 -19.39 -9.05 -23.51
N ASN A 407 -20.53 -9.71 -23.27
CA ASN A 407 -21.02 -10.78 -24.13
C ASN A 407 -21.92 -10.22 -25.27
N PRO A 408 -22.29 -11.04 -26.28
CA PRO A 408 -23.12 -10.57 -27.41
C PRO A 408 -24.48 -9.99 -27.01
N GLN A 409 -25.11 -10.51 -25.95
CA GLN A 409 -26.40 -10.02 -25.46
C GLN A 409 -26.26 -8.61 -24.87
N MET A 410 -25.19 -8.36 -24.10
CA MET A 410 -24.86 -7.04 -23.58
C MET A 410 -24.54 -6.06 -24.72
N LYS A 411 -23.71 -6.48 -25.68
CA LYS A 411 -23.34 -5.66 -26.84
C LYS A 411 -24.57 -5.24 -27.68
N ALA A 412 -25.58 -6.10 -27.81
CA ALA A 412 -26.81 -5.79 -28.52
C ALA A 412 -27.62 -4.64 -27.88
N LEU A 413 -27.36 -4.31 -26.61
CA LEU A 413 -28.01 -3.20 -25.90
C LEU A 413 -27.28 -1.85 -26.11
N HIS A 414 -26.14 -1.82 -26.79
CA HIS A 414 -25.33 -0.61 -26.98
C HIS A 414 -26.15 0.60 -27.47
N GLN A 415 -26.87 0.45 -28.58
CA GLN A 415 -27.66 1.56 -29.13
C GLN A 415 -28.75 2.04 -28.18
N LYS A 416 -29.37 1.14 -27.40
CA LYS A 416 -30.38 1.54 -26.40
C LYS A 416 -29.79 2.39 -25.28
N PHE A 417 -28.56 2.08 -24.83
CA PHE A 417 -27.85 2.92 -23.86
C PHE A 417 -27.46 4.28 -24.46
N VAL A 418 -27.01 4.31 -25.73
CA VAL A 418 -26.73 5.55 -26.45
C VAL A 418 -27.99 6.43 -26.54
N ASP A 419 -29.11 5.86 -27.00
CA ASP A 419 -30.38 6.58 -27.18
C ASP A 419 -30.94 7.10 -25.85
N ALA A 420 -30.72 6.37 -24.75
CA ALA A 420 -31.13 6.76 -23.41
C ALA A 420 -30.17 7.77 -22.74
N GLY A 421 -29.01 8.06 -23.33
CA GLY A 421 -27.96 8.87 -22.72
C GLY A 421 -27.35 8.23 -21.46
N LEU A 422 -27.35 6.90 -21.38
CA LEU A 422 -26.87 6.14 -20.23
C LEU A 422 -25.53 5.47 -20.51
N ILE A 423 -24.70 5.37 -19.47
CA ILE A 423 -23.42 4.66 -19.49
C ILE A 423 -23.59 3.27 -18.90
N CYS A 424 -23.10 2.26 -19.61
CA CYS A 424 -22.84 0.93 -19.09
C CYS A 424 -21.34 0.64 -19.23
N PHE A 425 -20.57 0.78 -18.15
CA PHE A 425 -19.13 0.58 -18.16
C PHE A 425 -18.79 -0.82 -17.64
N ASN A 426 -18.03 -1.58 -18.42
CA ASN A 426 -17.76 -2.99 -18.18
C ASN A 426 -16.25 -3.24 -18.10
N GLU A 427 -15.86 -4.49 -17.84
CA GLU A 427 -14.45 -4.91 -17.94
C GLU A 427 -13.52 -4.03 -17.09
N ILE A 428 -13.94 -3.69 -15.86
CA ILE A 428 -13.20 -2.82 -14.94
C ILE A 428 -12.99 -3.46 -13.55
N GLY A 429 -12.53 -4.71 -13.55
CA GLY A 429 -12.00 -5.40 -12.37
C GLY A 429 -10.47 -5.45 -12.41
N VAL A 430 -9.91 -6.67 -12.30
CA VAL A 430 -8.46 -6.93 -12.45
C VAL A 430 -8.11 -7.53 -13.82
N ASP A 431 -8.83 -8.60 -14.20
CA ASP A 431 -8.75 -9.30 -15.48
C ASP A 431 -10.15 -9.90 -15.76
N PRO A 432 -11.02 -9.18 -16.49
CA PRO A 432 -10.76 -7.95 -17.25
C PRO A 432 -10.82 -6.68 -16.41
N GLY A 433 -9.88 -5.75 -16.60
CA GLY A 433 -9.83 -4.43 -15.96
C GLY A 433 -8.45 -3.81 -15.91
N VAL A 434 -7.79 -3.88 -14.75
CA VAL A 434 -6.40 -3.42 -14.55
C VAL A 434 -5.49 -3.90 -15.68
N ASP A 435 -5.64 -5.12 -16.15
CA ASP A 435 -4.88 -5.64 -17.28
C ASP A 435 -5.04 -4.78 -18.57
N HIS A 436 -6.27 -4.35 -18.91
CA HIS A 436 -6.52 -3.45 -20.04
C HIS A 436 -5.84 -2.10 -19.86
N LEU A 437 -5.93 -1.53 -18.65
CA LEU A 437 -5.46 -0.17 -18.36
C LEU A 437 -3.98 0.00 -18.71
N TRP A 438 -3.13 -0.93 -18.29
CA TRP A 438 -1.69 -0.89 -18.57
C TRP A 438 -1.31 -1.54 -19.90
N ALA A 439 -2.11 -2.46 -20.44
CA ALA A 439 -1.88 -2.96 -21.80
C ALA A 439 -2.02 -1.84 -22.83
N ILE A 440 -3.11 -1.07 -22.76
CA ILE A 440 -3.38 0.06 -23.66
C ILE A 440 -2.32 1.14 -23.51
N LYS A 441 -1.83 1.42 -22.29
CA LYS A 441 -0.75 2.39 -22.06
C LYS A 441 0.48 2.09 -22.92
N THR A 442 1.07 0.90 -22.74
CA THR A 442 2.30 0.53 -23.44
C THR A 442 2.07 0.45 -24.95
N ILE A 443 0.93 -0.08 -25.40
CA ILE A 443 0.58 -0.18 -26.82
C ILE A 443 0.49 1.20 -27.47
N ASP A 444 -0.21 2.14 -26.81
CA ASP A 444 -0.36 3.51 -27.29
C ASP A 444 0.99 4.26 -27.34
N GLU A 445 1.82 4.12 -26.31
CA GLU A 445 3.17 4.70 -26.26
C GLU A 445 4.06 4.19 -27.41
N VAL A 446 4.05 2.88 -27.67
CA VAL A 446 4.81 2.27 -28.77
C VAL A 446 4.31 2.77 -30.12
N HIS A 447 3.00 2.79 -30.33
CA HIS A 447 2.42 3.29 -31.59
C HIS A 447 2.71 4.79 -31.81
N LYS A 448 2.62 5.62 -30.76
CA LYS A 448 2.97 7.05 -30.83
C LYS A 448 4.43 7.30 -31.16
N ALA A 449 5.32 6.42 -30.69
CA ALA A 449 6.74 6.43 -31.05
C ALA A 449 7.03 5.88 -32.46
N GLY A 450 6.01 5.44 -33.21
CA GLY A 450 6.15 4.85 -34.55
C GLY A 450 6.61 3.39 -34.55
N GLY A 451 6.62 2.74 -33.38
CA GLY A 451 6.91 1.32 -33.25
C GLY A 451 5.70 0.42 -33.51
N LYS A 452 5.92 -0.90 -33.43
CA LYS A 452 4.93 -1.95 -33.68
C LYS A 452 4.99 -3.01 -32.58
N ILE A 453 3.82 -3.55 -32.21
CA ILE A 453 3.72 -4.72 -31.33
C ILE A 453 3.80 -5.99 -32.18
N LYS A 454 4.90 -6.74 -32.05
CA LYS A 454 5.13 -8.02 -32.73
C LYS A 454 4.50 -9.18 -31.95
N SER A 455 4.69 -9.20 -30.63
CA SER A 455 4.06 -10.16 -29.74
C SER A 455 3.49 -9.48 -28.51
N PHE A 456 2.31 -9.92 -28.06
CA PHE A 456 1.70 -9.50 -26.80
C PHE A 456 1.25 -10.72 -26.00
N TYR A 457 1.79 -10.84 -24.80
CA TYR A 457 1.42 -11.86 -23.83
C TYR A 457 0.90 -11.17 -22.56
N SER A 458 -0.21 -11.66 -22.02
CA SER A 458 -0.77 -11.16 -20.77
C SER A 458 -1.22 -12.32 -19.91
N PHE A 459 -0.63 -12.47 -18.75
CA PHE A 459 -0.93 -13.56 -17.84
C PHE A 459 -1.26 -13.03 -16.46
N CYS A 460 -2.38 -13.49 -15.90
CA CYS A 460 -2.88 -13.10 -14.59
C CYS A 460 -3.14 -14.32 -13.69
N GLY A 461 -2.88 -14.21 -12.39
CA GLY A 461 -3.14 -15.26 -11.42
C GLY A 461 -3.41 -14.70 -10.03
N GLY A 462 -4.63 -14.90 -9.53
CA GLY A 462 -4.94 -14.80 -8.10
C GLY A 462 -4.66 -16.14 -7.41
N LEU A 463 -3.66 -16.17 -6.55
CA LEU A 463 -3.06 -17.36 -5.93
C LEU A 463 -3.00 -17.17 -4.41
N PRO A 464 -2.79 -18.22 -3.60
CA PRO A 464 -2.29 -18.03 -2.24
C PRO A 464 -0.85 -17.50 -2.27
N GLU A 465 -0.43 -16.78 -1.23
CA GLU A 465 1.00 -16.49 -1.06
C GLU A 465 1.82 -17.80 -1.00
N PRO A 466 3.10 -17.82 -1.39
CA PRO A 466 3.90 -19.04 -1.44
C PRO A 466 3.89 -19.85 -0.14
N ALA A 467 3.96 -19.17 1.01
CA ALA A 467 3.93 -19.82 2.33
C ALA A 467 2.59 -20.51 2.64
N ALA A 468 1.49 -20.04 2.04
CA ALA A 468 0.14 -20.59 2.22
C ALA A 468 -0.27 -21.57 1.10
N SER A 469 0.65 -21.91 0.19
CA SER A 469 0.36 -22.72 -1.00
C SER A 469 0.46 -24.24 -0.77
N ASP A 470 0.82 -24.70 0.43
CA ASP A 470 1.00 -26.12 0.73
C ASP A 470 -0.35 -26.86 0.89
N ASN A 471 -1.02 -27.12 -0.24
CA ASN A 471 -2.18 -28.00 -0.31
C ASN A 471 -2.18 -28.81 -1.62
N ALA A 472 -3.16 -29.71 -1.76
CA ALA A 472 -3.25 -30.62 -2.92
C ALA A 472 -3.20 -29.89 -4.28
N LEU A 473 -3.69 -28.66 -4.36
CA LEU A 473 -3.78 -27.88 -5.59
C LEU A 473 -2.67 -26.84 -5.74
N GLY A 474 -1.98 -26.44 -4.68
CA GLY A 474 -1.25 -25.18 -4.71
C GLY A 474 -2.18 -23.98 -4.88
N TYR A 475 -3.44 -24.07 -4.43
CA TYR A 475 -4.47 -23.09 -4.73
C TYR A 475 -5.46 -22.94 -3.58
N LYS A 476 -5.85 -21.70 -3.30
CA LYS A 476 -6.93 -21.36 -2.36
C LYS A 476 -7.89 -20.39 -3.01
N PHE A 477 -9.16 -20.50 -2.67
CA PHE A 477 -10.22 -19.78 -3.35
C PHE A 477 -10.46 -18.41 -2.72
N SER A 478 -10.06 -17.35 -3.42
CA SER A 478 -10.40 -15.95 -3.11
C SER A 478 -11.66 -15.46 -3.83
N TRP A 479 -12.33 -16.34 -4.59
CA TRP A 479 -13.58 -16.13 -5.31
C TRP A 479 -14.29 -17.49 -5.56
N SER A 480 -15.47 -17.47 -6.19
CA SER A 480 -16.34 -18.65 -6.33
C SER A 480 -15.64 -19.87 -6.96
N PRO A 481 -15.53 -21.02 -6.26
CA PRO A 481 -14.87 -22.22 -6.79
C PRO A 481 -15.55 -22.82 -8.01
N VAL A 482 -16.89 -22.76 -8.08
CA VAL A 482 -17.65 -23.19 -9.27
C VAL A 482 -17.18 -22.42 -10.51
N GLY A 483 -17.00 -21.10 -10.40
CA GLY A 483 -16.53 -20.28 -11.51
C GLY A 483 -15.11 -20.65 -11.97
N VAL A 484 -14.22 -21.00 -11.03
CA VAL A 484 -12.88 -21.53 -11.33
C VAL A 484 -13.00 -22.84 -12.11
N LEU A 485 -13.76 -23.81 -11.59
CA LEU A 485 -13.88 -25.14 -12.20
C LEU A 485 -14.50 -25.08 -13.60
N MET A 486 -15.52 -24.25 -13.79
CA MET A 486 -16.11 -24.02 -15.12
C MET A 486 -15.10 -23.41 -16.09
N ALA A 487 -14.30 -22.44 -15.64
CA ALA A 487 -13.30 -21.80 -16.49
C ALA A 487 -12.23 -22.78 -17.00
N LEU A 488 -11.94 -23.84 -16.24
CA LEU A 488 -10.98 -24.87 -16.64
C LEU A 488 -11.47 -25.73 -17.82
N ASN A 489 -12.77 -25.72 -18.14
CA ASN A 489 -13.34 -26.45 -19.28
C ASN A 489 -13.48 -25.59 -20.55
N ASN A 490 -13.13 -24.30 -20.51
CA ASN A 490 -13.22 -23.43 -21.68
C ASN A 490 -12.16 -23.79 -22.73
N ASP A 491 -12.49 -23.57 -24.00
CA ASP A 491 -11.48 -23.57 -25.07
C ASP A 491 -10.58 -22.34 -24.98
N GLY A 492 -9.33 -22.49 -25.42
CA GLY A 492 -8.38 -21.40 -25.60
C GLY A 492 -8.18 -21.08 -27.07
N LYS A 493 -8.30 -19.81 -27.47
CA LYS A 493 -8.06 -19.34 -28.84
C LYS A 493 -7.15 -18.13 -28.83
N PHE A 494 -6.10 -18.12 -29.64
CA PHE A 494 -5.03 -17.11 -29.58
C PHE A 494 -4.30 -16.99 -30.92
N TYR A 495 -3.38 -16.02 -31.07
CA TYR A 495 -2.48 -15.99 -32.24
C TYR A 495 -1.13 -16.59 -31.90
N LYS A 496 -0.61 -17.38 -32.85
CA LYS A 496 0.75 -17.91 -32.84
C LYS A 496 1.30 -17.87 -34.26
N ASP A 497 2.48 -17.30 -34.43
CA ASP A 497 3.17 -17.19 -35.73
C ASP A 497 2.26 -16.57 -36.83
N GLY A 498 1.48 -15.54 -36.45
CA GLY A 498 0.56 -14.81 -37.33
C GLY A 498 -0.74 -15.55 -37.66
N LYS A 499 -0.97 -16.74 -37.09
CA LYS A 499 -2.16 -17.56 -37.34
C LYS A 499 -2.97 -17.78 -36.07
N VAL A 500 -4.29 -17.87 -36.23
CA VAL A 500 -5.17 -18.27 -35.14
C VAL A 500 -4.91 -19.73 -34.80
N ALA A 501 -4.62 -20.00 -33.52
CA ALA A 501 -4.45 -21.31 -32.94
C ALA A 501 -5.53 -21.54 -31.87
N GLU A 502 -5.93 -22.79 -31.71
CA GLU A 502 -6.97 -23.20 -30.75
C GLU A 502 -6.49 -24.41 -29.93
N VAL A 503 -6.88 -24.44 -28.66
CA VAL A 503 -6.67 -25.56 -27.73
C VAL A 503 -8.01 -25.89 -27.12
N ALA A 504 -8.50 -27.11 -27.38
CA ALA A 504 -9.77 -27.56 -26.85
C ALA A 504 -9.72 -27.64 -25.31
N GLY A 505 -10.85 -27.39 -24.64
CA GLY A 505 -10.94 -27.38 -23.19
C GLY A 505 -10.44 -28.66 -22.55
N LYS A 506 -10.65 -29.83 -23.18
CA LYS A 506 -10.11 -31.12 -22.72
C LYS A 506 -8.58 -31.17 -22.65
N ASP A 507 -7.89 -30.44 -23.54
CA ASP A 507 -6.43 -30.42 -23.68
C ASP A 507 -5.79 -29.16 -23.04
N LEU A 508 -6.60 -28.22 -22.54
CA LEU A 508 -6.14 -26.91 -22.07
C LEU A 508 -5.07 -26.99 -20.99
N MET A 509 -5.26 -27.85 -19.98
CA MET A 509 -4.31 -27.99 -18.87
C MET A 509 -2.99 -28.64 -19.33
N ALA A 510 -3.05 -29.55 -20.30
CA ALA A 510 -1.86 -30.16 -20.89
C ALA A 510 -1.06 -29.18 -21.76
N SER A 511 -1.66 -28.05 -22.16
CA SER A 511 -0.99 -26.98 -22.89
C SER A 511 -0.21 -26.01 -22.00
N ALA A 512 -0.35 -26.12 -20.67
CA ALA A 512 0.32 -25.25 -19.72
C ALA A 512 1.85 -25.35 -19.84
N LYS A 513 2.53 -24.21 -19.77
CA LYS A 513 4.00 -24.11 -19.87
C LYS A 513 4.57 -23.37 -18.67
N PRO A 514 5.82 -23.66 -18.26
CA PRO A 514 6.51 -22.82 -17.28
C PRO A 514 6.46 -21.34 -17.69
N TYR A 515 6.18 -20.47 -16.73
CA TYR A 515 6.10 -19.03 -16.95
C TYR A 515 7.05 -18.31 -16.00
N TYR A 516 7.95 -17.49 -16.56
CA TYR A 516 8.91 -16.74 -15.78
C TYR A 516 8.33 -15.36 -15.42
N PHE A 517 7.99 -15.18 -14.14
CA PHE A 517 7.58 -13.88 -13.58
C PHE A 517 8.75 -13.22 -12.84
N THR A 518 9.29 -13.92 -11.84
CA THR A 518 10.57 -13.65 -11.17
C THR A 518 11.20 -14.98 -10.75
N PRO A 519 12.49 -15.03 -10.35
CA PRO A 519 13.11 -16.27 -9.87
C PRO A 519 12.46 -16.86 -8.61
N ALA A 520 11.63 -16.09 -7.89
CA ALA A 520 11.00 -16.51 -6.65
C ALA A 520 9.81 -17.46 -6.86
N TYR A 521 9.21 -17.49 -8.07
CA TYR A 521 7.96 -18.20 -8.30
C TYR A 521 8.10 -19.37 -9.27
N ASN A 522 7.53 -20.52 -8.90
CA ASN A 522 7.42 -21.69 -9.76
C ASN A 522 6.05 -21.74 -10.45
N LEU A 523 5.88 -20.94 -11.51
CA LEU A 523 4.59 -20.75 -12.19
C LEU A 523 4.50 -21.55 -13.48
N VAL A 524 3.26 -21.92 -13.81
CA VAL A 524 2.84 -22.37 -15.13
C VAL A 524 1.72 -21.47 -15.64
N ALA A 525 1.66 -21.28 -16.94
CA ALA A 525 0.65 -20.48 -17.61
C ALA A 525 0.01 -21.22 -18.78
N TYR A 526 -1.28 -20.99 -19.00
CA TYR A 526 -2.06 -21.54 -20.11
C TYR A 526 -2.98 -20.46 -20.69
N PRO A 527 -3.32 -20.53 -21.99
CA PRO A 527 -4.23 -19.56 -22.62
C PRO A 527 -5.62 -19.63 -21.98
N ASN A 528 -6.33 -18.51 -21.97
CA ASN A 528 -7.67 -18.43 -21.38
C ASN A 528 -8.65 -17.80 -22.38
N ARG A 529 -9.77 -18.49 -22.65
CA ARG A 529 -10.84 -18.02 -23.55
C ARG A 529 -10.29 -17.60 -24.93
N ASP A 530 -10.96 -16.65 -25.58
CA ASP A 530 -10.59 -16.12 -26.88
C ASP A 530 -9.78 -14.83 -26.76
N SER A 531 -8.46 -14.94 -26.98
CA SER A 531 -7.53 -13.82 -27.09
C SER A 531 -7.54 -13.18 -28.48
N SER A 532 -8.07 -13.85 -29.51
CA SER A 532 -7.95 -13.39 -30.90
C SER A 532 -8.69 -12.07 -31.16
N VAL A 533 -9.76 -11.81 -30.40
CA VAL A 533 -10.54 -10.56 -30.45
C VAL A 533 -9.73 -9.33 -30.03
N PHE A 534 -8.72 -9.49 -29.17
CA PHE A 534 -7.89 -8.38 -28.69
C PHE A 534 -6.98 -7.81 -29.78
N LYS A 535 -6.80 -8.53 -30.90
CA LYS A 535 -6.13 -7.99 -32.08
C LYS A 535 -6.83 -6.73 -32.58
N GLU A 536 -8.17 -6.76 -32.62
CA GLU A 536 -8.98 -5.62 -33.03
C GLU A 536 -9.11 -4.62 -31.88
N PHE A 537 -9.46 -5.09 -30.68
CA PHE A 537 -9.74 -4.20 -29.54
C PHE A 537 -8.56 -3.30 -29.17
N TYR A 538 -7.33 -3.79 -29.29
CA TYR A 538 -6.11 -3.03 -28.99
C TYR A 538 -5.39 -2.47 -30.22
N GLY A 539 -5.96 -2.64 -31.43
CA GLY A 539 -5.35 -2.12 -32.66
C GLY A 539 -4.03 -2.80 -33.07
N LEU A 540 -3.85 -4.08 -32.76
CA LEU A 540 -2.60 -4.84 -32.97
C LEU A 540 -2.51 -5.41 -34.40
N LYS A 541 -2.41 -4.54 -35.42
CA LYS A 541 -2.52 -4.95 -36.84
C LYS A 541 -1.52 -6.03 -37.26
N ASP A 542 -0.25 -5.87 -36.86
CA ASP A 542 0.88 -6.69 -37.30
C ASP A 542 1.28 -7.77 -36.28
N VAL A 543 0.43 -8.08 -35.29
CA VAL A 543 0.77 -9.03 -34.23
C VAL A 543 0.92 -10.46 -34.77
N GLU A 544 2.04 -11.09 -34.43
CA GLU A 544 2.37 -12.48 -34.74
C GLU A 544 1.89 -13.39 -33.61
N ASN A 545 2.14 -13.01 -32.36
CA ASN A 545 1.76 -13.79 -31.19
C ASN A 545 0.89 -12.96 -30.24
N LEU A 546 -0.29 -13.45 -29.89
CA LEU A 546 -1.25 -12.77 -29.01
C LEU A 546 -1.88 -13.78 -28.09
N VAL A 547 -1.52 -13.76 -26.80
CA VAL A 547 -2.07 -14.68 -25.80
C VAL A 547 -2.43 -13.93 -24.53
N ARG A 548 -3.70 -14.01 -24.12
CA ARG A 548 -4.14 -13.74 -22.75
C ARG A 548 -4.37 -15.08 -22.05
N GLY A 549 -3.97 -15.17 -20.79
CA GLY A 549 -3.97 -16.45 -20.09
C GLY A 549 -3.92 -16.35 -18.58
N THR A 550 -3.92 -17.53 -17.96
CA THR A 550 -4.00 -17.67 -16.51
C THR A 550 -2.72 -18.30 -15.96
N MET A 551 -2.21 -17.76 -14.85
CA MET A 551 -1.08 -18.34 -14.10
C MET A 551 -1.55 -19.21 -12.93
N ARG A 552 -0.83 -20.29 -12.67
CA ARG A 552 -0.97 -21.17 -11.49
C ARG A 552 0.41 -21.61 -11.00
N PHE A 553 0.51 -22.06 -9.76
CA PHE A 553 1.71 -22.79 -9.33
C PHE A 553 1.82 -24.13 -10.05
N ALA A 554 3.06 -24.57 -10.29
CA ALA A 554 3.34 -25.89 -10.87
C ALA A 554 2.69 -27.01 -10.02
N GLY A 555 2.20 -28.06 -10.68
CA GLY A 555 1.47 -29.15 -10.03
C GLY A 555 -0.05 -28.95 -9.97
N PHE A 556 -0.57 -27.76 -10.27
CA PHE A 556 -2.01 -27.52 -10.38
C PHE A 556 -2.60 -28.18 -11.65
N CYS A 557 -2.00 -27.92 -12.82
CA CYS A 557 -2.55 -28.34 -14.11
C CYS A 557 -2.57 -29.87 -14.26
N GLU A 558 -1.63 -30.58 -13.64
CA GLU A 558 -1.53 -32.03 -13.58
C GLU A 558 -2.70 -32.63 -12.80
N VAL A 559 -3.06 -32.03 -11.65
CA VAL A 559 -4.24 -32.44 -10.87
C VAL A 559 -5.51 -32.25 -11.67
N ILE A 560 -5.68 -31.09 -12.31
CA ILE A 560 -6.88 -30.81 -13.12
C ILE A 560 -6.96 -31.74 -14.34
N THR A 561 -5.84 -32.07 -14.98
CA THR A 561 -5.79 -33.03 -16.10
C THR A 561 -6.28 -34.41 -15.65
N ALA A 562 -5.82 -34.88 -14.49
CA ALA A 562 -6.30 -36.14 -13.91
C ALA A 562 -7.80 -36.09 -13.57
N TRP A 563 -8.28 -34.99 -12.99
CA TRP A 563 -9.72 -34.83 -12.70
C TRP A 563 -10.59 -34.84 -13.96
N LYS A 564 -10.12 -34.27 -15.06
CA LYS A 564 -10.82 -34.35 -16.35
C LYS A 564 -10.90 -35.78 -16.86
N GLU A 565 -9.79 -36.51 -16.83
CA GLU A 565 -9.75 -37.91 -17.26
C GLU A 565 -10.63 -38.82 -16.38
N MET A 566 -10.79 -38.47 -15.10
CA MET A 566 -11.68 -39.14 -14.15
C MET A 566 -13.16 -38.71 -14.26
N GLY A 567 -13.47 -37.68 -15.04
CA GLY A 567 -14.83 -37.13 -15.16
C GLY A 567 -15.29 -36.25 -13.99
N LEU A 568 -14.39 -35.76 -13.13
CA LEU A 568 -14.77 -34.98 -11.94
C LEU A 568 -15.19 -33.54 -12.25
N LEU A 569 -14.90 -33.04 -13.45
CA LEU A 569 -15.30 -31.70 -13.90
C LEU A 569 -16.59 -31.70 -14.75
N ASP A 570 -17.36 -32.79 -14.71
CA ASP A 570 -18.67 -32.88 -15.36
C ASP A 570 -19.75 -32.16 -14.53
N ASP A 571 -20.43 -31.18 -15.13
CA ASP A 571 -21.56 -30.46 -14.50
C ASP A 571 -22.93 -31.04 -14.90
N THR A 572 -22.96 -32.18 -15.59
CA THR A 572 -24.22 -32.85 -15.96
C THR A 572 -24.96 -33.31 -14.69
N PRO A 573 -26.28 -33.07 -14.58
CA PRO A 573 -27.07 -33.52 -13.44
C PRO A 573 -27.01 -35.04 -13.23
N ARG A 574 -26.92 -35.46 -11.96
CA ARG A 574 -26.89 -36.86 -11.55
C ARG A 574 -27.86 -37.13 -10.41
N ASP A 575 -28.68 -38.17 -10.56
CA ASP A 575 -29.68 -38.56 -9.55
C ASP A 575 -29.04 -38.95 -8.21
N ASP A 576 -27.86 -39.58 -8.24
CA ASP A 576 -27.11 -39.97 -7.03
C ASP A 576 -26.40 -38.81 -6.32
N LEU A 577 -26.49 -37.59 -6.87
CA LEU A 577 -25.99 -36.34 -6.29
C LEU A 577 -27.07 -35.25 -6.22
N ALA A 578 -28.35 -35.61 -6.43
CA ALA A 578 -29.47 -34.71 -6.18
C ALA A 578 -29.53 -34.33 -4.70
N LYS A 579 -30.14 -33.18 -4.38
CA LYS A 579 -30.13 -32.61 -3.02
C LYS A 579 -30.71 -33.54 -1.94
N ASP A 580 -31.62 -34.43 -2.35
CA ASP A 580 -32.30 -35.42 -1.50
C ASP A 580 -31.84 -36.86 -1.76
N ALA A 581 -30.73 -37.05 -2.50
CA ALA A 581 -30.18 -38.37 -2.78
C ALA A 581 -29.64 -39.04 -1.51
N GLY A 582 -29.55 -40.38 -1.53
CA GLY A 582 -28.92 -41.14 -0.46
C GLY A 582 -27.45 -40.75 -0.26
N SER A 583 -26.93 -40.99 0.95
CA SER A 583 -25.54 -40.66 1.30
C SER A 583 -24.55 -41.55 0.53
N ILE A 584 -23.71 -40.95 -0.32
CA ILE A 584 -22.54 -41.58 -0.94
C ILE A 584 -21.25 -41.02 -0.35
N THR A 585 -20.23 -41.87 -0.20
CA THR A 585 -18.89 -41.46 0.23
C THR A 585 -18.01 -41.03 -0.95
N TRP A 586 -16.94 -40.28 -0.68
CA TRP A 586 -15.98 -39.90 -1.72
C TRP A 586 -15.36 -41.12 -2.41
N LEU A 587 -14.94 -42.14 -1.66
CA LEU A 587 -14.41 -43.38 -2.23
C LEU A 587 -15.41 -44.06 -3.18
N GLU A 588 -16.67 -44.18 -2.81
CA GLU A 588 -17.71 -44.76 -3.65
C GLU A 588 -17.98 -43.93 -4.91
N LEU A 589 -18.01 -42.59 -4.79
CA LEU A 589 -18.22 -41.71 -5.93
C LEU A 589 -17.06 -41.81 -6.93
N ILE A 590 -15.81 -41.79 -6.46
CA ILE A 590 -14.63 -41.93 -7.32
C ILE A 590 -14.60 -43.32 -7.97
N ALA A 591 -14.84 -44.38 -7.21
CA ALA A 591 -14.88 -45.75 -7.73
C ALA A 591 -15.92 -45.92 -8.83
N LYS A 592 -17.13 -45.35 -8.66
CA LYS A 592 -18.14 -45.27 -9.72
C LYS A 592 -17.66 -44.49 -10.94
N SER A 593 -17.01 -43.33 -10.72
CA SER A 593 -16.52 -42.47 -11.81
C SER A 593 -15.48 -43.16 -12.70
N VAL A 594 -14.62 -44.00 -12.11
CA VAL A 594 -13.58 -44.74 -12.84
C VAL A 594 -13.96 -46.19 -13.18
N GLY A 595 -15.15 -46.65 -12.78
CA GLY A 595 -15.72 -47.95 -13.14
C GLY A 595 -15.12 -49.16 -12.42
N VAL A 596 -14.81 -49.05 -11.12
CA VAL A 596 -14.24 -50.16 -10.31
C VAL A 596 -14.94 -50.33 -8.96
N GLU A 597 -14.56 -51.37 -8.21
CA GLU A 597 -15.04 -51.60 -6.84
C GLU A 597 -14.57 -50.48 -5.89
N ALA A 598 -15.42 -50.09 -4.93
CA ALA A 598 -15.15 -49.07 -3.91
C ALA A 598 -14.13 -49.53 -2.84
N LYS A 599 -12.91 -49.83 -3.28
CA LYS A 599 -11.74 -50.12 -2.47
C LYS A 599 -10.59 -49.26 -2.96
N GLU A 600 -9.91 -48.57 -2.04
CA GLU A 600 -8.83 -47.65 -2.40
C GLU A 600 -7.76 -48.31 -3.26
N ALA A 601 -7.34 -49.54 -2.92
CA ALA A 601 -6.33 -50.27 -3.70
C ALA A 601 -6.75 -50.45 -5.17
N THR A 602 -8.00 -50.84 -5.42
CA THR A 602 -8.55 -51.03 -6.77
C THR A 602 -8.68 -49.71 -7.52
N VAL A 603 -9.14 -48.65 -6.85
CA VAL A 603 -9.23 -47.30 -7.43
C VAL A 603 -7.84 -46.78 -7.80
N VAL A 604 -6.86 -46.90 -6.90
CA VAL A 604 -5.48 -46.47 -7.14
C VAL A 604 -4.83 -47.23 -8.29
N GLU A 605 -5.06 -48.54 -8.39
CA GLU A 605 -4.57 -49.33 -9.53
C GLU A 605 -5.19 -48.85 -10.85
N LYS A 606 -6.50 -48.59 -10.87
CA LYS A 606 -7.17 -48.03 -12.04
C LYS A 606 -6.62 -46.67 -12.42
N LEU A 607 -6.40 -45.77 -11.47
CA LEU A 607 -5.85 -44.44 -11.71
C LEU A 607 -4.44 -44.50 -12.31
N LYS A 608 -3.60 -45.44 -11.87
CA LYS A 608 -2.24 -45.63 -12.45
C LYS A 608 -2.25 -46.05 -13.92
N SER A 609 -3.37 -46.58 -14.43
CA SER A 609 -3.52 -46.92 -15.86
C SER A 609 -3.92 -45.73 -16.73
N LEU A 610 -4.30 -44.59 -16.12
CA LEU A 610 -4.69 -43.37 -16.82
C LEU A 610 -3.46 -42.60 -17.29
N LYS A 611 -3.58 -41.93 -18.44
CA LYS A 611 -2.47 -41.24 -19.09
C LYS A 611 -1.90 -40.11 -18.21
N SER A 612 -2.77 -39.41 -17.49
CA SER A 612 -2.38 -38.35 -16.55
C SER A 612 -1.50 -38.82 -15.39
N PHE A 613 -1.43 -40.12 -15.10
CA PHE A 613 -0.66 -40.67 -13.98
C PHE A 613 0.71 -41.25 -14.39
N GLU A 614 1.06 -41.27 -15.67
CA GLU A 614 2.28 -41.92 -16.18
C GLU A 614 3.57 -41.39 -15.53
N LYS A 615 3.68 -40.07 -15.29
CA LYS A 615 4.89 -39.43 -14.79
C LYS A 615 4.91 -39.26 -13.27
N ASP A 616 3.79 -38.82 -12.69
CA ASP A 616 3.74 -38.34 -11.29
C ASP A 616 2.70 -39.07 -10.43
N SER A 617 2.39 -40.33 -10.75
CA SER A 617 1.34 -41.11 -10.06
C SER A 617 1.41 -41.05 -8.54
N LYS A 618 2.60 -41.20 -7.94
CA LYS A 618 2.79 -41.16 -6.48
C LYS A 618 2.36 -39.83 -5.88
N ILE A 619 2.72 -38.72 -6.53
CA ILE A 619 2.42 -37.36 -6.08
C ILE A 619 0.91 -37.10 -6.22
N LEU A 620 0.33 -37.39 -7.39
CA LEU A 620 -1.11 -37.20 -7.64
C LEU A 620 -1.98 -38.01 -6.67
N ILE A 621 -1.66 -39.28 -6.45
CA ILE A 621 -2.37 -40.13 -5.48
C ILE A 621 -2.24 -39.54 -4.06
N GLY A 622 -1.05 -39.05 -3.68
CA GLY A 622 -0.82 -38.39 -2.39
C GLY A 622 -1.71 -37.15 -2.21
N LYS A 623 -1.78 -36.29 -3.23
CA LYS A 623 -2.65 -35.10 -3.26
C LYS A 623 -4.13 -35.48 -3.15
N PHE A 624 -4.55 -36.55 -3.80
CA PHE A 624 -5.96 -36.99 -3.77
C PHE A 624 -6.35 -37.57 -2.41
N ARG A 625 -5.42 -38.27 -1.74
CA ARG A 625 -5.59 -38.67 -0.34
C ARG A 625 -5.70 -37.46 0.58
N GLN A 626 -4.81 -36.48 0.43
CA GLN A 626 -4.83 -35.26 1.24
C GLN A 626 -6.16 -34.51 1.10
N LEU A 627 -6.74 -34.49 -0.11
CA LEU A 627 -8.04 -33.87 -0.36
C LEU A 627 -9.22 -34.70 0.15
N GLY A 628 -9.01 -35.97 0.50
CA GLY A 628 -10.05 -36.87 1.00
C GLY A 628 -10.82 -37.63 -0.07
N LEU A 629 -10.35 -37.65 -1.33
CA LEU A 629 -11.07 -38.29 -2.45
C LEU A 629 -11.18 -39.82 -2.33
N PHE A 630 -10.38 -40.45 -1.47
CA PHE A 630 -10.44 -41.89 -1.19
C PHE A 630 -11.01 -42.22 0.20
N SER A 631 -11.60 -41.23 0.88
CA SER A 631 -12.10 -41.40 2.24
C SER A 631 -13.54 -41.95 2.26
N SER A 632 -13.97 -42.35 3.46
CA SER A 632 -15.36 -42.67 3.77
C SER A 632 -16.18 -41.42 4.17
N GLU A 633 -15.63 -40.21 4.00
CA GLU A 633 -16.37 -38.97 4.23
C GLU A 633 -17.51 -38.85 3.22
N LYS A 634 -18.64 -38.32 3.68
CA LYS A 634 -19.86 -38.17 2.87
C LYS A 634 -19.69 -37.00 1.90
N VAL A 635 -20.13 -37.21 0.66
CA VAL A 635 -20.19 -36.14 -0.35
C VAL A 635 -21.32 -35.17 0.01
N SER A 636 -21.09 -33.87 -0.15
CA SER A 636 -22.16 -32.86 -0.11
C SER A 636 -22.84 -32.81 -1.49
N PRO A 637 -24.07 -33.31 -1.65
CA PRO A 637 -24.70 -33.43 -2.96
C PRO A 637 -25.14 -32.06 -3.49
N ARG A 638 -24.57 -31.65 -4.64
CA ARG A 638 -24.87 -30.36 -5.28
C ARG A 638 -25.37 -30.50 -6.73
N GLY A 639 -25.99 -31.63 -7.05
CA GLY A 639 -26.65 -31.91 -8.34
C GLY A 639 -25.73 -32.51 -9.41
N SER A 640 -24.43 -32.20 -9.40
CA SER A 640 -23.42 -32.74 -10.32
C SER A 640 -22.12 -33.08 -9.58
N ILE A 641 -21.24 -33.85 -10.22
CA ILE A 641 -19.95 -34.20 -9.60
C ILE A 641 -19.05 -32.98 -9.45
N MET A 642 -19.00 -32.09 -10.45
CA MET A 642 -18.22 -30.85 -10.38
C MET A 642 -18.70 -29.93 -9.25
N ARG A 643 -20.01 -29.76 -9.05
CA ARG A 643 -20.53 -28.90 -7.97
C ARG A 643 -20.34 -29.52 -6.59
N SER A 644 -20.38 -30.85 -6.50
CA SER A 644 -20.14 -31.55 -5.24
C SER A 644 -18.64 -31.49 -4.88
N LEU A 645 -17.76 -31.55 -5.88
CA LEU A 645 -16.33 -31.27 -5.75
C LEU A 645 -16.08 -29.81 -5.32
N SER A 646 -16.79 -28.84 -5.91
CA SER A 646 -16.73 -27.44 -5.47
C SER A 646 -16.99 -27.30 -3.97
N ALA A 647 -18.00 -27.99 -3.43
CA ALA A 647 -18.31 -27.95 -2.00
C ALA A 647 -17.17 -28.53 -1.12
N LEU A 648 -16.48 -29.58 -1.59
CA LEU A 648 -15.29 -30.09 -0.91
C LEU A 648 -14.14 -29.07 -0.93
N LEU A 649 -13.93 -28.42 -2.07
CA LEU A 649 -12.89 -27.40 -2.23
C LEU A 649 -13.18 -26.13 -1.42
N GLU A 650 -14.44 -25.77 -1.28
CA GLU A 650 -14.90 -24.73 -0.35
C GLU A 650 -14.54 -25.08 1.09
N GLU A 651 -14.38 -26.34 1.48
CA GLU A 651 -13.95 -26.70 2.83
C GLU A 651 -12.42 -26.79 2.93
N LYS A 652 -11.78 -27.52 2.00
CA LYS A 652 -10.37 -27.90 2.11
C LYS A 652 -9.39 -26.86 1.57
N CYS A 653 -9.85 -25.88 0.80
CA CYS A 653 -8.98 -24.91 0.10
C CYS A 653 -9.34 -23.45 0.40
N GLN A 654 -9.76 -23.15 1.63
CA GLN A 654 -9.92 -21.78 2.12
C GLN A 654 -8.62 -21.23 2.71
N PHE A 655 -8.49 -19.91 2.65
CA PHE A 655 -7.51 -19.16 3.43
C PHE A 655 -7.80 -19.32 4.92
N GLN A 656 -6.76 -19.63 5.68
CA GLN A 656 -6.78 -19.69 7.14
C GLN A 656 -6.41 -18.33 7.72
N GLU A 657 -6.62 -18.16 9.02
CA GLU A 657 -6.24 -16.95 9.74
C GLU A 657 -4.73 -16.67 9.58
N GLY A 658 -4.39 -15.43 9.20
CA GLY A 658 -3.01 -14.98 8.96
C GLY A 658 -2.46 -15.25 7.56
N GLU A 659 -3.14 -16.07 6.75
CA GLU A 659 -2.75 -16.30 5.36
C GLU A 659 -3.36 -15.25 4.44
N VAL A 660 -2.59 -14.79 3.44
CA VAL A 660 -3.08 -13.84 2.43
C VAL A 660 -2.99 -14.41 1.02
N ASP A 661 -3.82 -13.87 0.13
CA ASP A 661 -3.69 -14.11 -1.30
C ASP A 661 -2.63 -13.18 -1.92
N ILE A 662 -2.26 -13.51 -3.15
CA ILE A 662 -1.41 -12.71 -4.02
C ILE A 662 -2.04 -12.65 -5.41
N VAL A 663 -2.00 -11.48 -6.03
CA VAL A 663 -2.32 -11.31 -7.44
C VAL A 663 -1.04 -10.99 -8.19
N LEU A 664 -0.72 -11.85 -9.14
CA LEU A 664 0.36 -11.67 -10.10
C LEU A 664 -0.25 -11.37 -11.46
N LEU A 665 0.11 -10.26 -12.08
CA LEU A 665 -0.29 -9.89 -13.44
C LEU A 665 0.92 -9.36 -14.18
N GLN A 666 1.20 -9.91 -15.35
CA GLN A 666 2.30 -9.45 -16.19
C GLN A 666 1.89 -9.39 -17.65
N HIS A 667 2.21 -8.27 -18.27
CA HIS A 667 2.23 -8.09 -19.71
C HIS A 667 3.66 -8.21 -20.21
N THR A 668 3.83 -8.85 -21.36
CA THR A 668 5.10 -8.91 -22.10
C THR A 668 4.84 -8.49 -23.54
N PHE A 669 5.54 -7.45 -23.98
CA PHE A 669 5.48 -6.89 -25.32
C PHE A 669 6.81 -7.12 -26.01
N GLU A 670 6.82 -7.87 -27.10
CA GLU A 670 7.94 -7.87 -28.03
C GLU A 670 7.61 -6.84 -29.10
N ILE A 671 8.45 -5.81 -29.25
CA ILE A 671 8.16 -4.68 -30.10
C ILE A 671 9.30 -4.41 -31.08
N VAL A 672 8.93 -3.80 -32.21
CA VAL A 672 9.86 -3.27 -33.21
C VAL A 672 9.76 -1.75 -33.18
N ASN A 673 10.84 -1.06 -32.84
CA ASN A 673 10.90 0.39 -32.81
C ASN A 673 10.87 0.99 -34.22
N ALA A 674 10.66 2.31 -34.31
CA ALA A 674 10.64 3.02 -35.60
C ALA A 674 11.97 2.91 -36.38
N ASP A 675 13.09 2.72 -35.69
CA ASP A 675 14.43 2.51 -36.28
C ASP A 675 14.71 1.05 -36.68
N GLY A 676 13.74 0.14 -36.44
CA GLY A 676 13.86 -1.28 -36.71
C GLY A 676 14.51 -2.12 -35.61
N THR A 677 14.94 -1.51 -34.50
CA THR A 677 15.45 -2.27 -33.34
C THR A 677 14.33 -3.04 -32.66
N GLU A 678 14.61 -4.28 -32.24
CA GLU A 678 13.67 -5.08 -31.44
C GLU A 678 13.99 -4.91 -29.95
N GLN A 679 12.96 -4.79 -29.12
CA GLN A 679 13.08 -4.76 -27.67
C GLN A 679 11.90 -5.47 -27.00
N THR A 680 12.11 -5.96 -25.78
CA THR A 680 11.06 -6.58 -24.98
C THR A 680 10.76 -5.71 -23.77
N ILE A 681 9.48 -5.38 -23.59
CA ILE A 681 8.99 -4.64 -22.43
C ILE A 681 8.12 -5.56 -21.61
N THR A 682 8.31 -5.55 -20.30
CA THR A 682 7.40 -6.17 -19.33
C THR A 682 6.68 -5.09 -18.54
N SER A 683 5.41 -5.29 -18.22
CA SER A 683 4.65 -4.46 -17.28
C SER A 683 4.07 -5.38 -16.21
N THR A 684 4.41 -5.18 -14.94
CA THR A 684 4.22 -6.18 -13.89
C THR A 684 3.52 -5.61 -12.65
N LEU A 685 2.49 -6.32 -12.17
CA LEU A 685 1.82 -6.11 -10.89
C LEU A 685 2.03 -7.32 -9.99
N GLU A 686 2.49 -7.06 -8.78
CA GLU A 686 2.55 -8.03 -7.69
C GLU A 686 1.89 -7.39 -6.46
N ALA A 687 0.76 -7.95 -6.05
CA ALA A 687 -0.03 -7.39 -4.96
C ALA A 687 -0.42 -8.48 -3.95
N TYR A 688 -0.13 -8.25 -2.68
CA TYR A 688 -0.54 -9.11 -1.57
C TYR A 688 -1.82 -8.60 -0.93
N GLY A 689 -2.61 -9.52 -0.38
CA GLY A 689 -3.71 -9.18 0.53
C GLY A 689 -3.18 -8.54 1.81
N ASP A 690 -4.06 -7.79 2.49
CA ASP A 690 -3.70 -7.11 3.73
C ASP A 690 -3.54 -8.10 4.89
N ARG A 691 -2.31 -8.18 5.42
CA ARG A 691 -1.97 -9.08 6.54
C ARG A 691 -2.59 -8.65 7.87
N ASN A 692 -3.09 -7.42 7.98
CA ASN A 692 -3.67 -6.88 9.22
C ASN A 692 -5.20 -7.03 9.27
N GLY A 693 -5.77 -7.96 8.50
CA GLY A 693 -7.21 -8.23 8.49
C GLY A 693 -8.03 -7.34 7.56
N GLY A 694 -7.37 -6.65 6.62
CA GLY A 694 -8.03 -5.92 5.53
C GLY A 694 -8.42 -6.82 4.36
N HIS A 695 -8.56 -6.23 3.17
CA HIS A 695 -9.03 -6.95 1.98
C HIS A 695 -7.95 -7.83 1.36
N SER A 696 -8.38 -8.92 0.73
CA SER A 696 -7.55 -9.72 -0.17
C SER A 696 -7.11 -8.89 -1.38
N ALA A 697 -5.96 -9.21 -1.98
CA ALA A 697 -5.48 -8.56 -3.20
C ALA A 697 -6.50 -8.69 -4.32
N MET A 698 -7.11 -9.88 -4.49
CA MET A 698 -8.16 -10.11 -5.47
C MET A 698 -9.39 -9.22 -5.23
N ALA A 699 -9.87 -9.14 -3.99
CA ALA A 699 -11.01 -8.29 -3.66
C ALA A 699 -10.71 -6.83 -3.95
N ARG A 700 -9.55 -6.34 -3.50
CA ARG A 700 -9.13 -4.95 -3.70
C ARG A 700 -8.97 -4.60 -5.17
N LEU A 701 -8.24 -5.41 -5.95
CA LEU A 701 -7.97 -5.15 -7.37
C LEU A 701 -9.20 -5.31 -8.27
N VAL A 702 -10.28 -5.95 -7.81
CA VAL A 702 -11.56 -5.99 -8.53
C VAL A 702 -12.50 -4.89 -8.07
N GLY A 703 -12.68 -4.75 -6.75
CA GLY A 703 -13.68 -3.85 -6.17
C GLY A 703 -13.30 -2.38 -6.28
N VAL A 704 -12.03 -2.03 -6.13
CA VAL A 704 -11.58 -0.64 -6.18
C VAL A 704 -11.73 -0.04 -7.59
N PRO A 705 -11.23 -0.65 -8.69
CA PRO A 705 -11.48 -0.14 -10.05
C PRO A 705 -12.97 -0.03 -10.39
N CYS A 706 -13.79 -0.95 -9.88
CA CYS A 706 -15.24 -0.87 -9.98
C CYS A 706 -15.82 0.36 -9.27
N GLY A 707 -15.38 0.65 -8.05
CA GLY A 707 -15.77 1.84 -7.29
C GLY A 707 -15.34 3.14 -7.99
N VAL A 708 -14.14 3.17 -8.57
CA VAL A 708 -13.63 4.29 -9.38
C VAL A 708 -14.53 4.54 -10.60
N ALA A 709 -14.98 3.49 -11.30
CA ALA A 709 -15.88 3.64 -12.44
C ALA A 709 -17.22 4.27 -12.04
N VAL A 710 -17.80 3.84 -10.91
CA VAL A 710 -19.02 4.45 -10.35
C VAL A 710 -18.78 5.93 -10.08
N GLN A 711 -17.66 6.25 -9.42
CA GLN A 711 -17.34 7.63 -9.07
C GLN A 711 -17.18 8.51 -10.32
N PHE A 712 -16.51 8.04 -11.37
CA PHE A 712 -16.37 8.81 -12.60
C PHE A 712 -17.70 9.04 -13.34
N ILE A 713 -18.64 8.10 -13.28
CA ILE A 713 -19.98 8.32 -13.81
C ILE A 713 -20.71 9.40 -13.01
N LEU A 714 -20.66 9.32 -11.67
CA LEU A 714 -21.35 10.27 -10.79
C LEU A 714 -20.74 11.69 -10.80
N GLU A 715 -19.42 11.80 -11.00
CA GLU A 715 -18.70 13.07 -11.19
C GLU A 715 -18.87 13.66 -12.60
N GLY A 716 -19.41 12.89 -13.55
CA GLY A 716 -19.46 13.26 -14.96
C GLY A 716 -18.09 13.29 -15.64
N ALA A 717 -17.11 12.55 -15.12
CA ALA A 717 -15.81 12.36 -15.75
C ALA A 717 -15.87 11.31 -16.88
N LEU A 718 -16.70 10.27 -16.72
CA LEU A 718 -17.14 9.40 -17.82
C LEU A 718 -18.45 9.97 -18.38
N THR A 719 -18.44 10.35 -19.67
CA THR A 719 -19.58 11.04 -20.30
C THR A 719 -20.13 10.34 -21.53
N THR A 720 -19.35 9.46 -22.15
CA THR A 720 -19.77 8.73 -23.36
C THR A 720 -20.88 7.73 -23.00
N PRO A 721 -22.08 7.82 -23.61
CA PRO A 721 -23.13 6.84 -23.39
C PRO A 721 -22.90 5.58 -24.25
N GLY A 722 -23.52 4.48 -23.85
CA GLY A 722 -23.40 3.18 -24.52
C GLY A 722 -22.87 2.08 -23.60
N VAL A 723 -22.63 0.92 -24.21
CA VAL A 723 -21.95 -0.22 -23.58
C VAL A 723 -20.47 -0.11 -23.90
N LEU A 724 -19.65 0.14 -22.87
CA LEU A 724 -18.25 0.58 -22.97
C LEU A 724 -17.29 -0.32 -22.18
N GLN A 725 -16.01 -0.21 -22.54
CA GLN A 725 -14.85 -0.91 -21.96
C GLN A 725 -13.63 0.02 -21.99
N PRO A 726 -12.61 -0.21 -21.14
CA PRO A 726 -11.39 0.59 -21.12
C PRO A 726 -10.40 0.15 -22.24
N TYR A 727 -10.72 0.43 -23.51
CA TYR A 727 -9.89 0.06 -24.66
C TYR A 727 -9.23 1.26 -25.37
N ASP A 728 -9.46 2.49 -24.89
CA ASP A 728 -8.83 3.69 -25.40
C ASP A 728 -7.96 4.35 -24.33
N GLU A 729 -6.84 4.94 -24.76
CA GLU A 729 -5.86 5.52 -23.84
C GLU A 729 -6.42 6.67 -22.99
N PRO A 730 -7.23 7.62 -23.50
CA PRO A 730 -7.85 8.65 -22.65
C PRO A 730 -8.65 8.08 -21.49
N THR A 731 -9.51 7.08 -21.75
CA THR A 731 -10.27 6.39 -20.70
C THR A 731 -9.33 5.63 -19.77
N CYS A 732 -8.39 4.85 -20.29
CA CYS A 732 -7.47 4.07 -19.47
C CYS A 732 -6.62 4.95 -18.56
N LYS A 733 -6.09 6.06 -19.09
CA LYS A 733 -5.30 7.03 -18.34
C LYS A 733 -6.08 7.63 -17.18
N LEU A 734 -7.35 7.99 -17.41
CA LEU A 734 -8.23 8.50 -16.35
C LEU A 734 -8.31 7.53 -15.16
N PHE A 735 -8.47 6.23 -15.44
CA PHE A 735 -8.47 5.19 -14.39
C PHE A 735 -7.10 5.00 -13.75
N ARG A 736 -6.01 4.88 -14.53
CA ARG A 736 -4.65 4.71 -13.98
C ARG A 736 -4.30 5.87 -13.06
N ASP A 737 -4.51 7.11 -13.50
CA ASP A 737 -4.21 8.32 -12.71
C ASP A 737 -4.93 8.31 -11.36
N ARG A 738 -6.18 7.82 -11.28
CA ARG A 738 -6.95 7.74 -10.02
C ARG A 738 -6.52 6.56 -9.16
N LEU A 739 -6.31 5.39 -9.77
CA LEU A 739 -5.91 4.16 -9.07
C LEU A 739 -4.52 4.26 -8.45
N GLU A 740 -3.55 4.82 -9.17
CA GLU A 740 -2.19 5.03 -8.66
C GLU A 740 -2.19 5.99 -7.48
N LYS A 741 -2.94 7.07 -7.64
CA LYS A 741 -2.95 8.21 -6.73
C LYS A 741 -3.70 7.97 -5.44
N GLU A 742 -4.88 7.34 -5.51
CA GLU A 742 -5.72 7.15 -4.32
C GLU A 742 -5.45 5.83 -3.62
N GLU A 743 -5.03 4.83 -4.39
CA GLU A 743 -5.05 3.44 -3.94
C GLU A 743 -3.71 2.74 -4.17
N ASN A 744 -2.69 3.39 -4.75
CA ASN A 744 -1.38 2.80 -5.04
C ASN A 744 -1.48 1.47 -5.82
N ILE A 745 -2.37 1.42 -6.81
CA ILE A 745 -2.48 0.30 -7.75
C ILE A 745 -1.77 0.72 -9.04
N THR A 746 -0.61 0.11 -9.33
CA THR A 746 0.20 0.39 -10.53
C THR A 746 0.88 -0.86 -11.07
N MET A 747 1.29 -0.84 -12.34
CA MET A 747 2.16 -1.86 -12.94
C MET A 747 3.52 -1.26 -13.28
N ILE A 748 4.58 -1.97 -12.91
CA ILE A 748 5.97 -1.53 -13.12
C ILE A 748 6.47 -2.02 -14.47
N GLU A 749 6.88 -1.08 -15.32
CA GLU A 749 7.46 -1.35 -16.63
C GLU A 749 8.98 -1.54 -16.58
N LYS A 750 9.50 -2.51 -17.34
CA LYS A 750 10.94 -2.78 -17.50
C LYS A 750 11.24 -3.21 -18.93
N VAL A 751 12.32 -2.69 -19.50
CA VAL A 751 12.94 -3.23 -20.72
C VAL A 751 13.88 -4.37 -20.30
N ILE A 752 13.77 -5.54 -20.95
CA ILE A 752 14.54 -6.75 -20.62
C ILE A 752 15.37 -7.29 -21.77
#